data_AF-A0A399ZKC8-F1
#
_entry.id   AF-A0A399ZKC8-F1
#
_cell.length_a   1.000
_cell.length_b   1.000
_cell.length_c   1.000
_cell.angle_alpha   90.00
_cell.angle_beta   90.00
_cell.angle_gamma   90.00
#
_symmetry.space_group_name_H-M   'P 1'
#
loop_
_entity.id
_entity.type
_entity.pdbx_description
1 polymer ?
#
loop_
_entity_poly.entity_id
_entity_poly.type
_entity_poly.pdbx_seq_one_letter_code
_entity_poly.pdbx_strand_id
1 'polypeptide(L)'
;MRKLIVILATLLIAFSLVQPAHADDSIRVFYAGPDGGVKTALELAKFVLVDDLAQADVIVLNGVIPDPEAVRARTEEGAGLALILGPDLTEAQVAAATGIPLTLTLREDAVSLTSLDVDDPLTTEIIWNGAPQVRERFEAQTPLSSVQPLVTAYEDGEWILWQARPNEFVVNAFLNDANPQIQEWGYFNYLVYHLVERAAGRTPLSFAEYPVSPVPHAAERNFLWAILGLMLVTTFAAFILVRRHSLKHPEALDQIVSDRTRFEVREEATEWEQVGFHRPLGGFIVALAIGLVLFIPLIIYQNLILPSFILPSAQALGIWGRVTQFFNLAWYFFDMGTSVAFIKYLSQYRVNDPRRGIQFGQFFIWWQALSGAVQVAIVVGLASTLAPRSAYALYAWSIAIHAFIQIPGFYQVFRHAFNGFQRNDYSRLLDLALSVFVPMLVQPIFVGLMYAWGKGHPSFGGAFGGLLGLGLAAYAAELTTFAWGLYLYRRVGYNAKVLFLAHFDWDVVKTSFRFGVFEMLGSAAWSFGQAAEIAITQTRLINYTEIWGNWGMAQNFIFAFNVTQTLNDGVMPAISEAISSGKKILSQYYSAMAYKYNALTSAFIGAVLLAVAPKFILGSTGVEFQRAALYVIPLTIWGAFQFPSWVGDNVQLGANKPWLKSILVFSEQVIRVVLAWILLARFQVTALIIAYFVGLTMKGVAAYFINHRLCFPQRFYVWQSLLAPILAGAAHFGILSLVNGLLWKGEQLTSVLIFFIGILPSFPLYAFLYGLFGGWDAATLAELKDSVALTGGARWLARWGFYEPTALGARLSPLNNRFPISIRAAAMAEARELTEEKVKL
;
A
#
# COMPACT_ATOMS: atom_id res chain seq x y z
N MET A 1 -12.37 41.64 53.87
CA MET A 1 -12.24 40.59 52.84
C MET A 1 -12.83 40.98 51.48
N ARG A 2 -14.11 41.43 51.36
CA ARG A 2 -14.69 41.84 50.05
C ARG A 2 -13.94 42.96 49.32
N LYS A 3 -13.44 43.99 50.02
CA LYS A 3 -12.66 45.08 49.38
C LYS A 3 -11.29 44.62 48.87
N LEU A 4 -10.67 43.62 49.51
CA LEU A 4 -9.39 43.02 49.08
C LEU A 4 -9.56 42.16 47.82
N ILE A 5 -10.68 41.42 47.70
CA ILE A 5 -10.99 40.62 46.50
C ILE A 5 -11.25 41.51 45.30
N VAL A 6 -11.95 42.63 45.47
CA VAL A 6 -12.18 43.59 44.39
C VAL A 6 -10.86 44.21 43.94
N ILE A 7 -9.99 44.64 44.86
CA ILE A 7 -8.66 45.18 44.50
C ILE A 7 -7.78 44.14 43.81
N LEU A 8 -7.79 42.88 44.27
CA LEU A 8 -7.03 41.80 43.61
C LEU A 8 -7.56 41.49 42.21
N ALA A 9 -8.89 41.49 42.03
CA ALA A 9 -9.52 41.28 40.73
C ALA A 9 -9.27 42.46 39.78
N THR A 10 -9.28 43.70 40.27
CA THR A 10 -8.96 44.88 39.47
C THR A 10 -7.47 44.92 39.10
N LEU A 11 -6.56 44.49 40.00
CA LEU A 11 -5.14 44.35 39.69
C LEU A 11 -4.89 43.19 38.70
N LEU A 12 -5.57 42.05 38.84
CA LEU A 12 -5.50 40.95 37.86
C LEU A 12 -6.00 41.38 36.47
N ILE A 13 -7.07 42.16 36.41
CA ILE A 13 -7.60 42.70 35.16
C ILE A 13 -6.65 43.78 34.58
N ALA A 14 -6.11 44.67 35.42
CA ALA A 14 -5.15 45.68 34.99
C ALA A 14 -3.82 45.07 34.52
N PHE A 15 -3.31 44.02 35.18
CA PHE A 15 -2.11 43.29 34.76
C PHE A 15 -2.37 42.36 33.56
N SER A 16 -3.61 41.93 33.31
CA SER A 16 -3.98 41.21 32.07
C SER A 16 -4.16 42.13 30.85
N LEU A 17 -4.22 43.44 31.05
CA LEU A 17 -4.34 44.46 30.00
C LEU A 17 -3.02 45.16 29.65
N VAL A 18 -1.97 44.93 30.45
CA VAL A 18 -0.61 45.36 30.09
C VAL A 18 0.00 44.27 29.21
N GLN A 19 -0.14 44.40 27.89
CA GLN A 19 0.78 43.73 26.99
C GLN A 19 2.18 44.28 27.30
N PRO A 20 3.20 43.43 27.54
CA PRO A 20 4.57 43.92 27.60
C PRO A 20 4.85 44.68 26.31
N ALA A 21 5.46 45.85 26.42
CA ALA A 21 6.00 46.54 25.25
C ALA A 21 7.02 45.61 24.60
N HIS A 22 6.60 44.89 23.57
CA HIS A 22 7.53 44.17 22.71
C HIS A 22 8.38 45.24 22.02
N ALA A 23 9.69 45.18 22.21
CA ALA A 23 10.60 45.82 21.27
C ALA A 23 10.22 45.32 19.86
N ASP A 24 10.19 46.21 18.88
CA ASP A 24 9.96 45.85 17.48
C ASP A 24 11.17 45.04 16.99
N ASP A 25 11.18 43.76 17.32
CA ASP A 25 12.21 42.79 17.00
C ASP A 25 11.97 42.20 15.59
N SER A 26 11.24 42.91 14.72
CA SER A 26 10.96 42.44 13.37
C SER A 26 12.19 42.59 12.48
N ILE A 27 12.57 41.51 11.79
CA ILE A 27 13.70 41.52 10.84
C ILE A 27 13.23 42.22 9.57
N ARG A 28 13.94 43.28 9.17
CA ARG A 28 13.68 43.98 7.90
C ARG A 28 14.44 43.29 6.77
N VAL A 29 13.72 42.83 5.77
CA VAL A 29 14.26 42.03 4.66
C VAL A 29 14.12 42.80 3.36
N PHE A 30 15.23 43.05 2.69
CA PHE A 30 15.19 43.50 1.29
C PHE A 30 15.13 42.26 0.39
N TYR A 31 14.10 42.17 -0.45
CA TYR A 31 13.93 41.05 -1.39
C TYR A 31 14.07 41.52 -2.82
N ALA A 32 14.94 40.87 -3.59
CA ALA A 32 15.03 41.05 -5.04
C ALA A 32 14.91 39.72 -5.77
N GLY A 33 13.89 39.59 -6.61
CA GLY A 33 13.60 38.39 -7.38
C GLY A 33 12.14 38.36 -7.85
N PRO A 34 11.73 37.32 -8.58
CA PRO A 34 10.35 37.19 -9.05
C PRO A 34 9.37 36.97 -7.90
N ASP A 35 8.11 37.34 -8.10
CA ASP A 35 7.01 36.92 -7.22
C ASP A 35 6.85 35.39 -7.32
N GLY A 36 7.07 34.67 -6.22
CA GLY A 36 7.13 33.21 -6.21
C GLY A 36 7.25 32.62 -4.82
N GLY A 37 7.71 31.37 -4.73
CA GLY A 37 7.78 30.63 -3.46
C GLY A 37 8.68 31.30 -2.41
N VAL A 38 9.81 31.90 -2.82
CA VAL A 38 10.72 32.57 -1.88
C VAL A 38 10.04 33.76 -1.20
N LYS A 39 9.42 34.67 -1.99
CA LYS A 39 8.67 35.82 -1.45
C LYS A 39 7.52 35.36 -0.56
N THR A 40 6.77 34.35 -1.00
CA THR A 40 5.68 33.75 -0.20
C THR A 40 6.20 33.23 1.14
N ALA A 41 7.35 32.56 1.18
CA ALA A 41 7.96 32.07 2.41
C ALA A 41 8.35 33.21 3.37
N LEU A 42 8.88 34.33 2.84
CA LEU A 42 9.20 35.52 3.64
C LEU A 42 7.95 36.16 4.26
N GLU A 43 6.87 36.27 3.47
CA GLU A 43 5.58 36.80 3.93
C GLU A 43 4.94 35.90 5.01
N LEU A 44 4.99 34.58 4.82
CA LEU A 44 4.49 33.61 5.81
C LEU A 44 5.26 33.67 7.13
N ALA A 45 6.58 33.88 7.07
CA ALA A 45 7.43 34.07 8.23
C ALA A 45 7.19 35.43 8.95
N LYS A 46 6.38 36.32 8.35
CA LYS A 46 6.05 37.67 8.87
C LYS A 46 7.27 38.58 9.02
N PHE A 47 8.25 38.45 8.12
CA PHE A 47 9.33 39.44 8.01
C PHE A 47 8.80 40.75 7.43
N VAL A 48 9.45 41.87 7.77
CA VAL A 48 9.08 43.19 7.25
C VAL A 48 9.83 43.41 5.94
N LEU A 49 9.12 43.33 4.81
CA LEU A 49 9.73 43.59 3.50
C LEU A 49 9.98 45.10 3.32
N VAL A 50 11.21 45.47 2.99
CA VAL A 50 11.62 46.85 2.71
C VAL A 50 12.07 47.00 1.26
N ASP A 51 11.73 48.13 0.64
CA ASP A 51 12.10 48.44 -0.75
C ASP A 51 13.51 49.05 -0.86
N ASP A 52 14.08 49.51 0.26
CA ASP A 52 15.39 50.17 0.32
C ASP A 52 16.42 49.27 1.00
N LEU A 53 17.50 48.96 0.27
CA LEU A 53 18.60 48.12 0.71
C LEU A 53 19.31 48.68 1.96
N ALA A 54 19.33 50.01 2.12
CA ALA A 54 19.94 50.67 3.28
C ALA A 54 19.19 50.39 4.59
N GLN A 55 17.91 50.02 4.52
CA GLN A 55 17.06 49.74 5.69
C GLN A 55 17.06 48.27 6.10
N ALA A 56 17.66 47.39 5.28
CA ALA A 56 17.62 45.95 5.47
C ALA A 56 18.57 45.49 6.57
N ASP A 57 18.09 44.58 7.40
CA ASP A 57 18.89 43.78 8.34
C ASP A 57 19.40 42.50 7.64
N VAL A 58 18.61 41.97 6.69
CA VAL A 58 18.98 40.83 5.84
C VAL A 58 18.59 41.10 4.38
N ILE A 59 19.47 40.74 3.46
CA ILE A 59 19.26 40.85 2.01
C ILE A 59 18.96 39.45 1.47
N VAL A 60 17.82 39.26 0.83
CA VAL A 60 17.43 38.01 0.17
C VAL A 60 17.37 38.21 -1.34
N LEU A 61 18.27 37.54 -2.06
CA LEU A 61 18.41 37.66 -3.51
C LEU A 61 18.02 36.34 -4.15
N ASN A 62 17.06 36.35 -5.07
CA ASN A 62 16.54 35.15 -5.74
C ASN A 62 16.67 35.29 -7.26
N GLY A 63 17.76 34.73 -7.79
CA GLY A 63 18.07 34.71 -9.23
C GLY A 63 18.48 36.06 -9.82
N VAL A 64 18.48 37.14 -9.04
CA VAL A 64 18.82 38.49 -9.49
C VAL A 64 19.66 39.20 -8.42
N ILE A 65 20.71 39.91 -8.84
CA ILE A 65 21.52 40.79 -7.99
C ILE A 65 21.44 42.20 -8.58
N PRO A 66 20.59 43.11 -8.05
CA PRO A 66 20.34 44.42 -8.66
C PRO A 66 21.58 45.33 -8.70
N ASP A 67 22.29 45.41 -7.57
CA ASP A 67 23.53 46.18 -7.42
C ASP A 67 24.52 45.39 -6.54
N PRO A 68 25.45 44.63 -7.15
CA PRO A 68 26.39 43.79 -6.41
C PRO A 68 27.29 44.57 -5.44
N GLU A 69 27.67 45.80 -5.78
CA GLU A 69 28.56 46.62 -4.95
C GLU A 69 27.79 47.19 -3.76
N ALA A 70 26.56 47.66 -3.95
CA ALA A 70 25.73 48.15 -2.85
C ALA A 70 25.33 47.02 -1.88
N VAL A 71 25.00 45.83 -2.40
CA VAL A 71 24.76 44.63 -1.58
C VAL A 71 25.99 44.35 -0.72
N ARG A 72 27.19 44.38 -1.32
CA ARG A 72 28.44 44.11 -0.61
C ARG A 72 28.75 45.15 0.47
N ALA A 73 28.59 46.44 0.15
CA ALA A 73 28.80 47.51 1.13
C ALA A 73 27.87 47.31 2.34
N ARG A 74 26.61 46.94 2.10
CA ARG A 74 25.63 46.73 3.16
C ARG A 74 25.90 45.48 4.00
N THR A 75 26.40 44.39 3.41
CA THR A 75 26.81 43.22 4.19
C THR A 75 28.06 43.48 5.01
N GLU A 76 28.99 44.31 4.53
CA GLU A 76 30.15 44.78 5.30
C GLU A 76 29.76 45.69 6.48
N GLU A 77 28.66 46.42 6.37
CA GLU A 77 28.05 47.17 7.48
C GLU A 77 27.34 46.29 8.52
N GLY A 78 27.24 44.98 8.27
CA GLY A 78 26.70 43.99 9.20
C GLY A 78 25.34 43.39 8.82
N ALA A 79 24.78 43.72 7.66
CA ALA A 79 23.57 43.04 7.18
C ALA A 79 23.87 41.60 6.73
N GLY A 80 22.91 40.70 6.95
CA GLY A 80 23.02 39.32 6.46
C GLY A 80 22.71 39.17 4.97
N LEU A 81 23.13 38.06 4.36
CA LEU A 81 22.85 37.73 2.96
C LEU A 81 22.33 36.29 2.83
N ALA A 82 21.22 36.11 2.12
CA ALA A 82 20.77 34.83 1.61
C ALA A 82 20.62 34.94 0.08
N LEU A 83 21.54 34.31 -0.65
CA LEU A 83 21.59 34.37 -2.12
C LEU A 83 21.19 33.01 -2.70
N ILE A 84 20.15 33.00 -3.53
CA ILE A 84 19.71 31.85 -4.32
C ILE A 84 20.08 32.14 -5.78
N LEU A 85 20.90 31.29 -6.37
CA LEU A 85 21.40 31.51 -7.72
C LEU A 85 20.30 31.30 -8.77
N GLY A 86 20.45 32.02 -9.89
CA GLY A 86 19.59 31.89 -11.06
C GLY A 86 20.43 31.80 -12.33
N PRO A 87 19.85 31.32 -13.43
CA PRO A 87 20.58 31.01 -14.67
C PRO A 87 21.25 32.24 -15.29
N ASP A 88 20.70 33.44 -15.08
CA ASP A 88 21.19 34.69 -15.66
C ASP A 88 22.31 35.35 -14.83
N LEU A 89 22.66 34.80 -13.66
CA LEU A 89 23.72 35.35 -12.83
C LEU A 89 25.11 34.99 -13.36
N THR A 90 25.99 35.99 -13.41
CA THR A 90 27.38 35.81 -13.83
C THR A 90 28.32 35.63 -12.64
N GLU A 91 29.46 34.97 -12.86
CA GLU A 91 30.54 34.81 -11.87
C GLU A 91 30.94 36.15 -11.25
N ALA A 92 31.07 37.20 -12.07
CA ALA A 92 31.46 38.54 -11.63
C ALA A 92 30.46 39.15 -10.64
N GLN A 93 29.15 38.97 -10.87
CA GLN A 93 28.11 39.49 -9.99
C GLN A 93 28.10 38.76 -8.63
N VAL A 94 28.21 37.43 -8.64
CA VAL A 94 28.21 36.63 -7.41
C VAL A 94 29.50 36.86 -6.61
N ALA A 95 30.64 36.95 -7.27
CA ALA A 95 31.92 37.26 -6.63
C ALA A 95 31.93 38.68 -6.03
N ALA A 96 31.35 39.67 -6.73
CA ALA A 96 31.23 41.03 -6.21
C ALA A 96 30.31 41.10 -4.96
N ALA A 97 29.15 40.44 -4.99
CA ALA A 97 28.21 40.45 -3.87
C ALA A 97 28.72 39.71 -2.63
N THR A 98 29.37 38.55 -2.81
CA THR A 98 29.89 37.72 -1.70
C THR A 98 31.31 38.08 -1.27
N GLY A 99 32.06 38.78 -2.13
CA GLY A 99 33.49 39.09 -1.94
C GLY A 99 34.39 37.85 -1.96
N ILE A 100 33.93 36.74 -2.55
CA ILE A 100 34.65 35.47 -2.63
C ILE A 100 34.99 35.17 -4.10
N PRO A 101 36.27 34.88 -4.42
CA PRO A 101 36.62 34.44 -5.76
C PRO A 101 36.06 33.04 -6.01
N LEU A 102 35.31 32.89 -7.10
CA LEU A 102 34.65 31.64 -7.44
C LEU A 102 34.51 31.47 -8.95
N THR A 103 34.38 30.23 -9.39
CA THR A 103 34.04 29.83 -10.76
C THR A 103 32.69 29.11 -10.73
N LEU A 104 31.80 29.43 -11.67
CA LEU A 104 30.47 28.84 -11.79
C LEU A 104 30.38 28.03 -13.08
N THR A 105 30.07 26.75 -12.96
CA THR A 105 29.82 25.88 -14.12
C THR A 105 28.36 25.44 -14.13
N LEU A 106 27.67 25.66 -15.25
CA LEU A 106 26.27 25.21 -15.40
C LEU A 106 26.20 23.67 -15.46
N ARG A 107 25.27 23.10 -14.70
CA ARG A 107 24.93 21.67 -14.68
C ARG A 107 23.43 21.50 -14.88
N GLU A 108 23.02 20.43 -15.57
CA GLU A 108 21.61 20.13 -15.91
C GLU A 108 21.21 18.70 -15.50
N ASP A 109 22.18 17.85 -15.18
CA ASP A 109 21.99 16.50 -14.67
C ASP A 109 21.27 16.52 -13.30
N ALA A 110 20.54 15.46 -12.97
CA ALA A 110 19.82 15.38 -11.71
C ALA A 110 20.73 14.87 -10.58
N VAL A 111 20.80 15.61 -9.48
CA VAL A 111 21.52 15.24 -8.26
C VAL A 111 20.60 15.15 -7.05
N SER A 112 20.97 14.25 -6.14
CA SER A 112 20.29 14.00 -4.87
C SER A 112 21.02 14.73 -3.75
N LEU A 113 20.28 15.31 -2.80
CA LEU A 113 20.88 16.13 -1.74
C LEU A 113 21.23 15.32 -0.50
N THR A 114 22.39 15.60 0.09
CA THR A 114 22.80 15.07 1.40
C THR A 114 23.44 16.18 2.23
N SER A 115 23.26 16.11 3.55
CA SER A 115 23.98 16.97 4.48
C SER A 115 25.39 16.43 4.73
N LEU A 116 26.32 17.35 5.00
CA LEU A 116 27.61 16.99 5.58
C LEU A 116 27.44 16.75 7.10
N ASP A 117 28.31 15.90 7.67
CA ASP A 117 28.34 15.62 9.12
C ASP A 117 28.97 16.79 9.88
N VAL A 118 28.27 17.91 9.86
CA VAL A 118 28.59 19.17 10.53
C VAL A 118 27.50 19.39 11.56
N ASP A 119 27.88 19.73 12.79
CA ASP A 119 26.94 20.10 13.86
C ASP A 119 26.33 21.49 13.57
N ASP A 120 25.34 21.52 12.68
CA ASP A 120 24.63 22.71 12.26
C ASP A 120 23.11 22.47 12.31
N PRO A 121 22.30 23.42 12.81
CA PRO A 121 20.84 23.31 12.78
C PRO A 121 20.27 23.04 11.37
N LEU A 122 20.88 23.58 10.31
CA LEU A 122 20.45 23.31 8.92
C LEU A 122 20.66 21.85 8.52
N THR A 123 21.66 21.16 9.07
CA THR A 123 21.95 19.74 8.75
C THR A 123 21.20 18.79 9.68
N THR A 124 20.79 19.25 10.87
CA THR A 124 20.14 18.42 11.90
C THR A 124 18.62 18.54 11.92
N GLU A 125 18.06 19.69 11.56
CA GLU A 125 16.61 19.94 11.58
C GLU A 125 15.94 19.77 10.20
N ILE A 126 16.72 19.87 9.12
CA ILE A 126 16.25 19.63 7.75
C ILE A 126 16.78 18.28 7.26
N ILE A 127 15.86 17.47 6.74
CA ILE A 127 16.16 16.13 6.25
C ILE A 127 16.48 16.19 4.75
N TRP A 128 17.73 16.52 4.42
CA TRP A 128 18.19 16.75 3.05
C TRP A 128 18.06 15.54 2.14
N ASN A 129 18.22 14.32 2.68
CA ASN A 129 18.01 13.08 1.90
C ASN A 129 16.53 12.86 1.48
N GLY A 130 15.60 13.64 2.02
CA GLY A 130 14.19 13.66 1.63
C GLY A 130 13.83 14.83 0.72
N ALA A 131 14.81 15.64 0.30
CA ALA A 131 14.61 16.72 -0.66
C ALA A 131 14.38 16.19 -2.08
N PRO A 132 13.59 16.89 -2.90
CA PRO A 132 13.52 16.61 -4.33
C PRO A 132 14.90 16.75 -4.99
N GLN A 133 15.10 16.01 -6.08
CA GLN A 133 16.32 16.14 -6.88
C GLN A 133 16.43 17.54 -7.47
N VAL A 134 17.67 18.03 -7.52
CA VAL A 134 18.05 19.28 -8.18
C VAL A 134 18.59 18.94 -9.55
N ARG A 135 18.12 19.64 -10.59
CA ARG A 135 18.61 19.56 -11.96
C ARG A 135 19.48 20.77 -12.24
N GLU A 136 18.92 21.79 -12.88
CA GLU A 136 19.69 22.97 -13.27
C GLU A 136 20.19 23.75 -12.06
N ARG A 137 21.50 23.99 -12.04
CA ARG A 137 22.25 24.61 -10.95
C ARG A 137 23.62 25.05 -11.41
N PHE A 138 24.31 25.82 -10.57
CA PHE A 138 25.74 26.06 -10.75
C PHE A 138 26.59 25.16 -9.83
N GLU A 139 27.59 24.52 -10.39
CA GLU A 139 28.72 23.99 -9.63
C GLU A 139 29.65 25.16 -9.28
N ALA A 140 29.77 25.49 -7.99
CA ALA A 140 30.63 26.57 -7.51
C ALA A 140 31.99 26.01 -7.03
N GLN A 141 33.08 26.51 -7.61
CA GLN A 141 34.45 26.16 -7.20
C GLN A 141 35.12 27.36 -6.54
N THR A 142 35.52 27.23 -5.28
CA THR A 142 36.17 28.29 -4.49
C THR A 142 37.09 27.68 -3.42
N PRO A 143 38.13 28.39 -2.93
CA PRO A 143 39.02 27.86 -1.89
C PRO A 143 38.29 27.54 -0.58
N LEU A 144 38.27 26.25 -0.20
CA LEU A 144 37.59 25.69 0.97
C LEU A 144 37.97 26.36 2.30
N SER A 145 39.15 26.98 2.39
CA SER A 145 39.58 27.74 3.57
C SER A 145 38.74 29.00 3.84
N SER A 146 37.90 29.41 2.88
CA SER A 146 37.18 30.68 2.90
C SER A 146 35.67 30.51 3.12
N VAL A 147 35.15 29.27 3.15
CA VAL A 147 33.72 28.96 3.18
C VAL A 147 33.46 27.65 3.94
N GLN A 148 32.20 27.38 4.27
CA GLN A 148 31.77 26.12 4.87
C GLN A 148 30.62 25.50 4.06
N PRO A 149 30.83 24.40 3.33
CA PRO A 149 29.73 23.67 2.72
C PRO A 149 28.86 23.03 3.80
N LEU A 150 27.54 23.04 3.59
CA LEU A 150 26.56 22.46 4.52
C LEU A 150 25.80 21.30 3.87
N VAL A 151 25.45 21.46 2.59
CA VAL A 151 24.71 20.46 1.80
C VAL A 151 25.44 20.24 0.49
N THR A 152 25.61 18.99 0.13
CA THR A 152 26.26 18.58 -1.12
C THR A 152 25.36 17.67 -1.94
N ALA A 153 25.67 17.56 -3.24
CA ALA A 153 25.16 16.46 -4.04
C ALA A 153 25.77 15.14 -3.56
N TYR A 154 24.96 14.08 -3.57
CA TYR A 154 25.38 12.75 -3.19
C TYR A 154 26.26 12.09 -4.25
N GLU A 155 25.99 12.39 -5.53
CA GLU A 155 26.60 11.75 -6.68
C GLU A 155 28.06 12.17 -6.90
N ASP A 156 28.37 13.46 -6.77
CA ASP A 156 29.69 14.02 -7.09
C ASP A 156 30.30 14.88 -5.96
N GLY A 157 29.56 15.15 -4.88
CA GLY A 157 30.02 15.93 -3.74
C GLY A 157 30.04 17.44 -3.99
N GLU A 158 29.48 17.93 -5.09
CA GLU A 158 29.40 19.36 -5.37
C GLU A 158 28.57 20.08 -4.29
N TRP A 159 28.79 21.39 -4.13
CA TRP A 159 28.08 22.14 -3.09
C TRP A 159 26.74 22.65 -3.60
N ILE A 160 25.71 22.50 -2.77
CA ILE A 160 24.36 22.94 -3.08
C ILE A 160 23.95 24.09 -2.15
N LEU A 161 24.26 23.97 -0.86
CA LEU A 161 24.13 25.04 0.12
C LEU A 161 25.44 25.17 0.88
N TRP A 162 25.98 26.39 0.88
CA TRP A 162 27.23 26.70 1.55
C TRP A 162 27.17 28.07 2.20
N GLN A 163 27.98 28.22 3.23
CA GLN A 163 28.09 29.42 4.04
C GLN A 163 29.37 30.17 3.65
N ALA A 164 29.21 31.37 3.12
CA ALA A 164 30.31 32.26 2.75
C ALA A 164 30.95 32.89 3.99
N ARG A 165 30.11 33.32 4.93
CA ARG A 165 30.45 33.94 6.22
C ARG A 165 29.36 33.59 7.24
N PRO A 166 29.55 33.81 8.56
CA PRO A 166 28.57 33.47 9.58
C PRO A 166 27.11 33.89 9.25
N ASN A 167 26.94 35.03 8.56
CA ASN A 167 25.65 35.61 8.21
C ASN A 167 25.36 35.61 6.70
N GLU A 168 26.17 34.92 5.88
CA GLU A 168 26.04 34.92 4.41
C GLU A 168 25.91 33.48 3.89
N PHE A 169 24.78 33.16 3.27
CA PHE A 169 24.46 31.83 2.75
C PHE A 169 24.18 31.87 1.25
N VAL A 170 24.64 30.85 0.53
CA VAL A 170 24.46 30.73 -0.92
C VAL A 170 23.87 29.36 -1.28
N VAL A 171 22.78 29.38 -2.04
CA VAL A 171 22.10 28.20 -2.60
C VAL A 171 22.34 28.19 -4.11
N ASN A 172 22.95 27.12 -4.60
CA ASN A 172 23.39 27.03 -5.99
C ASN A 172 22.30 26.57 -6.98
N ALA A 173 21.17 26.08 -6.46
CA ALA A 173 20.07 25.52 -7.25
C ALA A 173 19.14 26.59 -7.83
N PHE A 174 18.71 26.41 -9.09
CA PHE A 174 17.76 27.32 -9.73
C PHE A 174 16.33 26.92 -9.38
N LEU A 175 15.53 27.80 -8.77
CA LEU A 175 14.24 27.39 -8.21
C LEU A 175 13.06 27.35 -9.18
N ASN A 176 12.89 28.35 -10.04
CA ASN A 176 11.63 28.60 -10.74
C ASN A 176 11.28 27.50 -11.77
N ASP A 177 11.55 27.72 -13.06
CA ASP A 177 11.21 26.74 -14.11
C ASP A 177 12.10 25.48 -14.04
N ALA A 178 13.30 25.62 -13.47
CA ALA A 178 14.30 24.56 -13.39
C ALA A 178 13.99 23.50 -12.31
N ASN A 179 13.59 23.91 -11.11
CA ASN A 179 13.35 23.01 -9.99
C ASN A 179 12.10 23.37 -9.16
N PRO A 180 10.91 23.49 -9.80
CA PRO A 180 9.68 23.89 -9.12
C PRO A 180 9.31 22.94 -7.97
N GLN A 181 9.70 21.66 -8.07
CA GLN A 181 9.50 20.66 -7.03
C GLN A 181 10.14 21.02 -5.68
N ILE A 182 11.25 21.78 -5.67
CA ILE A 182 11.92 22.22 -4.44
C ILE A 182 11.02 23.21 -3.69
N GLN A 183 10.29 24.07 -4.41
CA GLN A 183 9.38 25.05 -3.79
C GLN A 183 8.13 24.37 -3.20
N GLU A 184 7.78 23.18 -3.69
CA GLU A 184 6.71 22.34 -3.13
C GLU A 184 7.17 21.43 -1.98
N TRP A 185 8.46 21.44 -1.65
CA TRP A 185 9.03 20.61 -0.60
C TRP A 185 8.56 21.07 0.78
N GLY A 186 8.15 20.13 1.65
CA GLY A 186 7.62 20.46 2.98
C GLY A 186 8.58 21.22 3.91
N TYR A 187 9.89 21.22 3.63
CA TYR A 187 10.89 22.03 4.35
C TYR A 187 11.21 23.36 3.67
N PHE A 188 10.70 23.67 2.47
CA PHE A 188 11.12 24.84 1.70
C PHE A 188 10.86 26.16 2.44
N ASN A 189 9.64 26.37 2.93
CA ASN A 189 9.29 27.56 3.70
C ASN A 189 10.16 27.69 4.96
N TYR A 190 10.50 26.55 5.58
CA TYR A 190 11.37 26.52 6.75
C TYR A 190 12.83 26.83 6.39
N LEU A 191 13.33 26.33 5.26
CA LEU A 191 14.67 26.64 4.77
C LEU A 191 14.84 28.14 4.56
N VAL A 192 13.91 28.80 3.87
CA VAL A 192 13.98 30.26 3.65
C VAL A 192 13.94 31.02 4.98
N TYR A 193 13.00 30.69 5.87
CA TYR A 193 12.93 31.25 7.22
C TYR A 193 14.25 31.09 7.99
N HIS A 194 14.79 29.87 8.00
CA HIS A 194 15.99 29.50 8.74
C HIS A 194 17.24 30.20 8.18
N LEU A 195 17.35 30.36 6.85
CA LEU A 195 18.44 31.12 6.23
C LEU A 195 18.37 32.61 6.64
N VAL A 196 17.18 33.21 6.66
CA VAL A 196 17.00 34.62 7.02
C VAL A 196 17.26 34.88 8.51
N GLU A 197 16.71 34.08 9.42
CA GLU A 197 16.97 34.22 10.86
C GLU A 197 18.46 34.10 11.16
N ARG A 198 19.15 33.13 10.54
CA ARG A 198 20.59 32.96 10.73
C ARG A 198 21.39 34.09 10.10
N ALA A 199 21.01 34.57 8.94
CA ALA A 199 21.64 35.73 8.32
C ALA A 199 21.49 36.99 9.20
N ALA A 200 20.39 37.11 9.95
CA ALA A 200 20.19 38.15 10.96
C ALA A 200 20.96 37.92 12.27
N GLY A 201 21.73 36.83 12.39
CA GLY A 201 22.44 36.47 13.62
C GLY A 201 21.56 35.92 14.74
N ARG A 202 20.32 35.49 14.43
CA ARG A 202 19.37 34.92 15.39
C ARG A 202 19.37 33.39 15.36
N THR A 203 18.87 32.81 16.43
CA THR A 203 18.63 31.36 16.51
C THR A 203 17.22 31.06 16.00
N PRO A 204 17.06 30.33 14.89
CA PRO A 204 15.74 29.98 14.37
C PRO A 204 15.00 29.06 15.34
N LEU A 205 13.66 29.13 15.31
CA LEU A 205 12.81 28.14 15.97
C LEU A 205 12.98 26.79 15.28
N SER A 206 12.93 25.70 16.05
CA SER A 206 12.94 24.35 15.48
C SER A 206 11.80 24.12 14.49
N PHE A 207 11.96 23.17 13.55
CA PHE A 207 10.93 22.87 12.55
C PHE A 207 9.54 22.59 13.16
N ALA A 208 9.50 21.91 14.30
CA ALA A 208 8.26 21.59 15.01
C ALA A 208 7.57 22.81 15.65
N GLU A 209 8.32 23.86 15.94
CA GLU A 209 7.85 25.07 16.62
C GLU A 209 7.61 26.22 15.64
N TYR A 210 8.18 26.15 14.43
CA TYR A 210 7.90 27.08 13.35
C TYR A 210 6.40 27.06 12.99
N PRO A 211 5.63 28.15 13.17
CA PRO A 211 4.17 28.14 13.06
C PRO A 211 3.61 27.77 11.69
N VAL A 212 4.42 27.91 10.64
CA VAL A 212 4.03 27.65 9.23
C VAL A 212 4.43 26.24 8.79
N SER A 213 5.18 25.49 9.62
CA SER A 213 5.54 24.12 9.30
C SER A 213 4.29 23.23 9.14
N PRO A 214 4.27 22.30 8.16
CA PRO A 214 3.14 21.42 7.88
C PRO A 214 3.07 20.25 8.88
N VAL A 215 3.04 20.56 10.17
CA VAL A 215 2.90 19.59 11.27
C VAL A 215 1.77 19.99 12.22
N PRO A 216 1.23 19.07 13.05
CA PRO A 216 0.22 19.43 14.03
C PRO A 216 0.80 20.36 15.12
N HIS A 217 0.28 21.59 15.21
CA HIS A 217 0.63 22.55 16.26
C HIS A 217 -0.26 22.39 17.49
N ALA A 218 -0.10 23.25 18.50
CA ALA A 218 -0.78 23.10 19.78
C ALA A 218 -2.31 23.10 19.65
N ALA A 219 -2.87 23.93 18.77
CA ALA A 219 -4.33 24.01 18.55
C ALA A 219 -4.85 22.74 17.88
N GLU A 220 -4.21 22.30 16.81
CA GLU A 220 -4.55 21.08 16.05
C GLU A 220 -4.36 19.84 16.92
N ARG A 221 -3.29 19.78 17.71
CA ARG A 221 -3.05 18.69 18.67
C ARG A 221 -4.16 18.61 19.71
N ASN A 222 -4.55 19.73 20.30
CA ASN A 222 -5.64 19.75 21.28
C ASN A 222 -6.97 19.34 20.65
N PHE A 223 -7.22 19.78 19.41
CA PHE A 223 -8.39 19.38 18.64
C PHE A 223 -8.38 17.88 18.32
N LEU A 224 -7.25 17.33 17.86
CA LEU A 224 -7.06 15.90 17.63
C LEU A 224 -7.31 15.12 18.93
N TRP A 225 -6.75 15.55 20.06
CA TRP A 225 -6.97 14.90 21.35
C TRP A 225 -8.43 14.91 21.79
N ALA A 226 -9.13 16.02 21.55
CA ALA A 226 -10.57 16.10 21.82
C ALA A 226 -11.36 15.10 20.94
N ILE A 227 -11.03 15.01 19.65
CA ILE A 227 -11.62 14.02 18.74
C ILE A 227 -11.33 12.59 19.22
N LEU A 228 -10.08 12.29 19.59
CA LEU A 228 -9.67 10.97 20.05
C LEU A 228 -10.39 10.58 21.35
N GLY A 229 -10.49 11.53 22.29
CA GLY A 229 -11.25 11.34 23.53
C GLY A 229 -12.73 11.09 23.27
N LEU A 230 -13.36 11.89 22.41
CA LEU A 230 -14.76 11.70 22.01
C LEU A 230 -14.98 10.36 21.32
N MET A 231 -14.09 9.97 20.41
CA MET A 231 -14.15 8.69 19.71
C MET A 231 -14.05 7.50 20.68
N LEU A 232 -13.11 7.51 21.62
CA LEU A 232 -12.98 6.46 22.62
C LEU A 232 -14.24 6.37 23.48
N VAL A 233 -14.72 7.49 24.01
CA VAL A 233 -15.93 7.51 24.85
C VAL A 233 -17.15 7.00 24.07
N THR A 234 -17.36 7.50 22.86
CA THR A 234 -18.53 7.11 22.05
C THR A 234 -18.47 5.65 21.60
N THR A 235 -17.31 5.13 21.23
CA THR A 235 -17.15 3.73 20.80
C THR A 235 -17.38 2.74 21.95
N PHE A 236 -16.78 3.00 23.12
CA PHE A 236 -16.99 2.17 24.31
C PHE A 236 -18.43 2.29 24.84
N ALA A 237 -19.01 3.49 24.84
CA ALA A 237 -20.42 3.67 25.20
C ALA A 237 -21.35 2.91 24.25
N ALA A 238 -21.12 2.99 22.93
CA ALA A 238 -21.89 2.25 21.94
C ALA A 238 -21.81 0.74 22.19
N PHE A 239 -20.61 0.20 22.46
CA PHE A 239 -20.43 -1.21 22.80
C PHE A 239 -21.24 -1.61 24.05
N ILE A 240 -21.14 -0.84 25.13
CA ILE A 240 -21.86 -1.12 26.38
C ILE A 240 -23.38 -1.09 26.16
N LEU A 241 -23.88 -0.11 25.42
CA LEU A 241 -25.31 0.03 25.13
C LEU A 241 -25.83 -1.12 24.25
N VAL A 242 -25.11 -1.45 23.18
CA VAL A 242 -25.49 -2.54 22.28
C VAL A 242 -25.35 -3.89 22.96
N ARG A 243 -24.31 -4.11 23.78
CA ARG A 243 -24.16 -5.32 24.59
C ARG A 243 -25.32 -5.50 25.56
N ARG A 244 -25.72 -4.43 26.27
CA ARG A 244 -26.90 -4.46 27.15
C ARG A 244 -28.19 -4.75 26.38
N HIS A 245 -28.36 -4.18 25.19
CA HIS A 245 -29.52 -4.46 24.35
C HIS A 245 -29.54 -5.91 23.85
N SER A 246 -28.40 -6.42 23.40
CA SER A 246 -28.24 -7.79 22.85
C SER A 246 -28.52 -8.85 23.93
N LEU A 247 -28.03 -8.65 25.15
CA LEU A 247 -28.31 -9.56 26.26
C LEU A 247 -29.79 -9.56 26.69
N LYS A 248 -30.52 -8.47 26.43
CA LYS A 248 -31.97 -8.38 26.69
C LYS A 248 -32.83 -8.98 25.57
N HIS A 249 -32.30 -9.10 24.36
CA HIS A 249 -33.04 -9.54 23.17
C HIS A 249 -32.32 -10.70 22.47
N PRO A 250 -32.12 -11.85 23.14
CA PRO A 250 -31.45 -13.01 22.55
C PRO A 250 -32.14 -13.54 21.29
N GLU A 251 -33.46 -13.33 21.16
CA GLU A 251 -34.27 -13.71 20.00
C GLU A 251 -33.85 -12.99 18.71
N ALA A 252 -33.13 -11.87 18.80
CA ALA A 252 -32.62 -11.16 17.63
C ALA A 252 -31.61 -11.99 16.82
N LEU A 253 -30.94 -12.98 17.44
CA LEU A 253 -30.07 -13.92 16.75
C LEU A 253 -30.82 -14.87 15.80
N ASP A 254 -32.13 -15.02 15.98
CA ASP A 254 -32.95 -15.94 15.19
C ASP A 254 -33.36 -15.30 13.85
N GLN A 255 -33.17 -13.99 13.72
CA GLN A 255 -33.57 -13.19 12.56
C GLN A 255 -32.42 -12.97 11.58
N ILE A 256 -31.62 -14.01 11.30
CA ILE A 256 -30.48 -13.94 10.37
C ILE A 256 -30.96 -13.57 8.95
N VAL A 257 -32.11 -14.10 8.55
CA VAL A 257 -32.81 -13.76 7.30
C VAL A 257 -33.97 -12.82 7.64
N SER A 258 -33.99 -11.67 6.97
CA SER A 258 -35.06 -10.66 7.15
C SER A 258 -36.12 -10.72 6.05
N ASP A 259 -35.76 -11.17 4.85
CA ASP A 259 -36.67 -11.33 3.71
C ASP A 259 -36.50 -12.74 3.14
N ARG A 260 -37.39 -13.64 3.58
CA ARG A 260 -37.34 -15.06 3.23
C ARG A 260 -37.57 -15.29 1.74
N THR A 261 -38.49 -14.56 1.12
CA THR A 261 -38.78 -14.71 -0.32
C THR A 261 -37.59 -14.30 -1.18
N ARG A 262 -36.89 -13.22 -0.83
CA ARG A 262 -35.66 -12.83 -1.54
C ARG A 262 -34.53 -13.82 -1.32
N PHE A 263 -34.38 -14.29 -0.08
CA PHE A 263 -33.37 -15.27 0.29
C PHE A 263 -33.56 -16.58 -0.46
N GLU A 264 -34.80 -17.08 -0.52
CA GLU A 264 -35.16 -18.28 -1.27
C GLU A 264 -34.76 -18.17 -2.75
N VAL A 265 -35.08 -17.06 -3.40
CA VAL A 265 -34.81 -16.86 -4.84
C VAL A 265 -33.32 -16.64 -5.14
N ARG A 266 -32.60 -15.94 -4.27
CA ARG A 266 -31.23 -15.48 -4.56
C ARG A 266 -30.13 -16.35 -3.96
N GLU A 267 -30.46 -17.12 -2.93
CA GLU A 267 -29.54 -17.99 -2.22
C GLU A 267 -30.06 -19.43 -2.16
N GLU A 268 -31.15 -19.71 -1.45
CA GLU A 268 -31.57 -21.09 -1.10
C GLU A 268 -31.85 -21.97 -2.33
N ALA A 269 -32.55 -21.44 -3.34
CA ALA A 269 -32.89 -22.15 -4.56
C ALA A 269 -31.77 -22.14 -5.62
N THR A 270 -30.59 -21.62 -5.28
CA THR A 270 -29.46 -21.49 -6.21
C THR A 270 -28.36 -22.50 -5.89
N GLU A 271 -27.48 -22.77 -6.86
CA GLU A 271 -26.34 -23.68 -6.65
C GLU A 271 -25.33 -23.14 -5.61
N TRP A 272 -25.44 -21.89 -5.17
CA TRP A 272 -24.63 -21.34 -4.08
C TRP A 272 -24.90 -22.01 -2.73
N GLU A 273 -26.12 -22.54 -2.53
CA GLU A 273 -26.45 -23.25 -1.29
C GLU A 273 -25.99 -24.72 -1.31
N GLN A 274 -25.81 -25.29 -2.51
CA GLN A 274 -25.29 -26.64 -2.70
C GLN A 274 -23.79 -26.71 -2.39
N VAL A 275 -23.40 -27.67 -1.56
CA VAL A 275 -22.00 -27.87 -1.21
C VAL A 275 -21.23 -28.39 -2.42
N GLY A 276 -20.08 -27.79 -2.71
CA GLY A 276 -19.23 -28.20 -3.83
C GLY A 276 -18.16 -27.16 -4.17
N PHE A 277 -17.23 -27.55 -5.06
CA PHE A 277 -16.10 -26.70 -5.46
C PHE A 277 -16.50 -25.62 -6.46
N HIS A 278 -17.69 -25.74 -7.06
CA HIS A 278 -18.26 -24.71 -7.93
C HIS A 278 -18.42 -23.36 -7.24
N ARG A 279 -18.61 -23.32 -5.91
CA ARG A 279 -18.70 -22.08 -5.12
C ARG A 279 -17.39 -21.26 -5.11
N PRO A 280 -16.24 -21.79 -4.64
CA PRO A 280 -14.97 -21.07 -4.72
C PRO A 280 -14.52 -20.83 -6.16
N LEU A 281 -14.77 -21.78 -7.06
CA LEU A 281 -14.41 -21.64 -8.46
C LEU A 281 -15.21 -20.54 -9.18
N GLY A 282 -16.51 -20.44 -8.94
CA GLY A 282 -17.37 -19.40 -9.52
C GLY A 282 -16.89 -18.00 -9.13
N GLY A 283 -16.58 -17.78 -7.84
CA GLY A 283 -16.00 -16.52 -7.38
C GLY A 283 -14.62 -16.23 -7.99
N PHE A 284 -13.75 -17.23 -8.09
CA PHE A 284 -12.45 -17.10 -8.74
C PHE A 284 -12.58 -16.71 -10.22
N ILE A 285 -13.52 -17.31 -10.96
CA ILE A 285 -13.73 -16.96 -12.38
C ILE A 285 -14.24 -15.53 -12.54
N VAL A 286 -15.09 -15.04 -11.62
CA VAL A 286 -15.49 -13.61 -11.60
C VAL A 286 -14.25 -12.73 -11.42
N ALA A 287 -13.41 -13.05 -10.42
CA ALA A 287 -12.20 -12.29 -10.14
C ALA A 287 -11.23 -12.30 -11.33
N LEU A 288 -11.02 -13.47 -11.95
CA LEU A 288 -10.15 -13.64 -13.11
C LEU A 288 -10.68 -12.87 -14.32
N ALA A 289 -11.96 -13.03 -14.68
CA ALA A 289 -12.54 -12.41 -15.86
C ALA A 289 -12.55 -10.88 -15.76
N ILE A 290 -12.95 -10.34 -14.61
CA ILE A 290 -12.95 -8.90 -14.38
C ILE A 290 -11.51 -8.39 -14.22
N GLY A 291 -10.67 -9.10 -13.48
CA GLY A 291 -9.27 -8.75 -13.25
C GLY A 291 -8.49 -8.61 -14.57
N LEU A 292 -8.62 -9.56 -15.50
CA LEU A 292 -7.98 -9.50 -16.81
C LEU A 292 -8.36 -8.24 -17.62
N VAL A 293 -9.62 -7.79 -17.50
CA VAL A 293 -10.11 -6.60 -18.21
C VAL A 293 -9.64 -5.32 -17.53
N LEU A 294 -9.69 -5.25 -16.20
CA LEU A 294 -9.35 -4.04 -15.45
C LEU A 294 -7.86 -3.84 -15.24
N PHE A 295 -7.05 -4.87 -15.40
CA PHE A 295 -5.61 -4.77 -15.18
C PHE A 295 -4.97 -3.69 -16.06
N ILE A 296 -5.38 -3.58 -17.33
CA ILE A 296 -4.85 -2.57 -18.25
C ILE A 296 -5.25 -1.15 -17.84
N PRO A 297 -6.55 -0.81 -17.63
CA PRO A 297 -6.96 0.48 -17.07
C PRO A 297 -6.26 0.80 -15.74
N LEU A 298 -6.04 -0.19 -14.87
CA LEU A 298 -5.37 0.00 -13.58
C LEU A 298 -3.91 0.42 -13.75
N ILE A 299 -3.16 -0.26 -14.63
CA ILE A 299 -1.78 0.11 -14.91
C ILE A 299 -1.69 1.51 -15.53
N ILE A 300 -2.56 1.84 -16.48
CA ILE A 300 -2.63 3.18 -17.07
C ILE A 300 -2.94 4.22 -15.99
N TYR A 301 -3.93 3.94 -15.14
CA TYR A 301 -4.32 4.85 -14.08
C TYR A 301 -3.19 5.09 -13.07
N GLN A 302 -2.57 4.02 -12.55
CA GLN A 302 -1.53 4.12 -11.52
C GLN A 302 -0.21 4.71 -12.03
N ASN A 303 0.19 4.42 -13.26
CA ASN A 303 1.51 4.81 -13.78
C ASN A 303 1.48 6.09 -14.63
N LEU A 304 0.31 6.49 -15.16
CA LEU A 304 0.18 7.66 -16.02
C LEU A 304 -0.82 8.67 -15.43
N ILE A 305 -2.06 8.27 -15.18
CA ILE A 305 -3.11 9.24 -14.81
C ILE A 305 -2.83 9.85 -13.44
N LEU A 306 -2.59 9.02 -12.42
CA LEU A 306 -2.35 9.47 -11.06
C LEU A 306 -1.07 10.32 -10.95
N PRO A 307 0.11 9.88 -11.42
CA PRO A 307 1.35 10.62 -11.21
C PRO A 307 1.56 11.78 -12.19
N SER A 308 0.91 11.79 -13.36
CA SER A 308 1.12 12.86 -14.35
C SER A 308 0.02 13.91 -14.35
N PHE A 309 -1.22 13.55 -13.99
CA PHE A 309 -2.37 14.46 -14.12
C PHE A 309 -3.07 14.80 -12.80
N ILE A 310 -3.12 13.86 -11.84
CA ILE A 310 -3.86 14.06 -10.59
C ILE A 310 -2.94 14.59 -9.48
N LEU A 311 -1.78 13.96 -9.29
CA LEU A 311 -0.80 14.31 -8.27
C LEU A 311 0.62 14.25 -8.87
N PRO A 312 1.06 15.32 -9.54
CA PRO A 312 2.39 15.42 -10.15
C PRO A 312 3.49 15.65 -9.11
N SER A 313 3.53 14.82 -8.06
CA SER A 313 4.53 14.88 -7.01
C SER A 313 4.97 13.46 -6.61
N ALA A 314 6.19 13.10 -7.04
CA ALA A 314 6.82 11.84 -6.65
C ALA A 314 7.03 11.76 -5.12
N GLN A 315 7.27 12.90 -4.47
CA GLN A 315 7.44 12.98 -3.02
C GLN A 315 6.16 12.60 -2.28
N ALA A 316 5.01 13.18 -2.66
CA ALA A 316 3.73 12.89 -2.04
C ALA A 316 3.36 11.39 -2.17
N LEU A 317 3.54 10.83 -3.37
CA LEU A 317 3.35 9.40 -3.61
C LEU A 317 4.32 8.53 -2.79
N GLY A 318 5.59 8.94 -2.68
CA GLY A 318 6.60 8.25 -1.87
C GLY A 318 6.29 8.25 -0.37
N ILE A 319 5.87 9.38 0.18
CA ILE A 319 5.45 9.50 1.58
C ILE A 319 4.25 8.57 1.83
N TRP A 320 3.22 8.62 0.99
CA TRP A 320 2.05 7.76 1.12
C TRP A 320 2.40 6.27 1.03
N GLY A 321 3.23 5.88 0.06
CA GLY A 321 3.73 4.51 -0.10
C GLY A 321 4.45 3.99 1.14
N ARG A 322 5.32 4.81 1.76
CA ARG A 322 6.03 4.45 2.99
C ARG A 322 5.11 4.31 4.19
N VAL A 323 4.15 5.22 4.36
CA VAL A 323 3.14 5.15 5.44
C VAL A 323 2.33 3.86 5.30
N THR A 324 1.74 3.61 4.13
CA THR A 324 0.94 2.40 3.90
C THR A 324 1.74 1.11 4.15
N GLN A 325 3.01 1.04 3.72
CA GLN A 325 3.87 -0.12 3.94
C GLN A 325 4.19 -0.34 5.42
N PHE A 326 4.58 0.69 6.16
CA PHE A 326 4.90 0.59 7.59
C PHE A 326 3.70 0.12 8.40
N PHE A 327 2.54 0.70 8.12
CA PHE A 327 1.33 0.42 8.87
C PHE A 327 0.70 -0.95 8.59
N ASN A 328 1.01 -1.61 7.47
CA ASN A 328 0.55 -2.97 7.22
C ASN A 328 0.90 -3.93 8.38
N LEU A 329 2.12 -3.86 8.93
CA LEU A 329 2.53 -4.69 10.07
C LEU A 329 1.72 -4.33 11.33
N ALA A 330 1.54 -3.03 11.59
CA ALA A 330 0.76 -2.56 12.73
C ALA A 330 -0.70 -3.02 12.63
N TRP A 331 -1.32 -2.91 11.46
CA TRP A 331 -2.70 -3.34 11.24
C TRP A 331 -2.88 -4.84 11.44
N TYR A 332 -1.96 -5.67 10.93
CA TYR A 332 -2.01 -7.11 11.20
C TYR A 332 -1.94 -7.42 12.69
N PHE A 333 -1.06 -6.74 13.42
CA PHE A 333 -0.90 -6.94 14.87
C PHE A 333 -2.20 -6.63 15.64
N PHE A 334 -2.86 -5.51 15.35
CA PHE A 334 -4.09 -5.11 16.06
C PHE A 334 -5.36 -5.86 15.57
N ASP A 335 -5.39 -6.34 14.32
CA ASP A 335 -6.47 -7.20 13.82
C ASP A 335 -6.55 -8.52 14.61
N MET A 336 -5.42 -9.00 15.15
CA MET A 336 -5.29 -10.25 15.92
C MET A 336 -5.86 -11.47 15.17
N GLY A 337 -5.90 -11.42 13.83
CA GLY A 337 -6.46 -12.47 12.96
C GLY A 337 -7.96 -12.71 13.14
N THR A 338 -8.70 -11.75 13.72
CA THR A 338 -10.13 -11.91 14.02
C THR A 338 -10.99 -11.95 12.75
N SER A 339 -10.56 -11.28 11.68
CA SER A 339 -11.17 -11.34 10.35
C SER A 339 -11.17 -12.76 9.76
N VAL A 340 -10.03 -13.45 9.81
CA VAL A 340 -9.88 -14.83 9.31
C VAL A 340 -10.62 -15.83 10.20
N ALA A 341 -10.58 -15.63 11.53
CA ALA A 341 -11.37 -16.42 12.47
C ALA A 341 -12.87 -16.31 12.18
N PHE A 342 -13.37 -15.10 11.89
CA PHE A 342 -14.76 -14.89 11.51
C PHE A 342 -15.15 -15.72 10.29
N ILE A 343 -14.39 -15.63 9.19
CA ILE A 343 -14.65 -16.41 7.96
C ILE A 343 -14.69 -17.91 8.27
N LYS A 344 -13.66 -18.41 8.96
CA LYS A 344 -13.47 -19.84 9.26
C LYS A 344 -14.61 -20.39 10.11
N TYR A 345 -14.96 -19.70 11.19
CA TYR A 345 -15.96 -20.20 12.13
C TYR A 345 -17.38 -19.95 11.63
N LEU A 346 -17.64 -18.88 10.87
CA LEU A 346 -18.92 -18.73 10.18
C LEU A 346 -19.17 -19.88 9.20
N SER A 347 -18.16 -20.27 8.41
CA SER A 347 -18.31 -21.38 7.46
C SER A 347 -18.39 -22.75 8.12
N GLN A 348 -17.80 -22.94 9.29
CA GLN A 348 -17.97 -24.15 10.10
C GLN A 348 -19.38 -24.23 10.71
N TYR A 349 -19.81 -23.16 11.39
CA TYR A 349 -21.03 -23.19 12.18
C TYR A 349 -22.31 -23.02 11.34
N ARG A 350 -22.23 -22.50 10.12
CA ARG A 350 -23.42 -22.39 9.23
C ARG A 350 -24.12 -23.72 8.95
N VAL A 351 -23.44 -24.86 9.12
CA VAL A 351 -24.04 -26.19 8.90
C VAL A 351 -24.99 -26.55 10.03
N ASN A 352 -24.53 -26.42 11.27
CA ASN A 352 -25.22 -26.95 12.45
C ASN A 352 -25.84 -25.88 13.35
N ASP A 353 -25.20 -24.73 13.49
CA ASP A 353 -25.65 -23.60 14.34
C ASP A 353 -25.23 -22.25 13.74
N PRO A 354 -25.98 -21.73 12.75
CA PRO A 354 -25.67 -20.44 12.14
C PRO A 354 -25.62 -19.27 13.12
N ARG A 355 -26.34 -19.34 14.24
CA ARG A 355 -26.36 -18.30 15.27
C ARG A 355 -24.98 -18.16 15.90
N ARG A 356 -24.34 -19.29 16.22
CA ARG A 356 -22.96 -19.31 16.72
C ARG A 356 -21.98 -18.74 15.71
N GLY A 357 -22.15 -19.04 14.42
CA GLY A 357 -21.33 -18.46 13.36
C GLY A 357 -21.39 -16.93 13.30
N ILE A 358 -22.58 -16.36 13.43
CA ILE A 358 -22.79 -14.90 13.45
C ILE A 358 -22.12 -14.24 14.66
N GLN A 359 -22.06 -14.90 15.82
CA GLN A 359 -21.38 -14.36 17.00
C GLN A 359 -19.88 -14.11 16.77
N PHE A 360 -19.20 -14.90 15.93
CA PHE A 360 -17.82 -14.61 15.53
C PHE A 360 -17.71 -13.33 14.69
N GLY A 361 -18.70 -13.04 13.85
CA GLY A 361 -18.78 -11.78 13.10
C GLY A 361 -19.09 -10.57 13.97
N GLN A 362 -19.98 -10.74 14.96
CA GLN A 362 -20.24 -9.73 15.99
C GLN A 362 -18.98 -9.43 16.80
N PHE A 363 -18.23 -10.47 17.19
CA PHE A 363 -16.96 -10.30 17.90
C PHE A 363 -15.94 -9.55 17.03
N PHE A 364 -15.80 -9.91 15.74
CA PHE A 364 -14.95 -9.17 14.80
C PHE A 364 -15.33 -7.68 14.75
N ILE A 365 -16.60 -7.33 14.53
CA ILE A 365 -17.06 -5.93 14.46
C ILE A 365 -16.66 -5.16 15.71
N TRP A 366 -16.98 -5.68 16.88
CA TRP A 366 -16.74 -4.96 18.13
C TRP A 366 -15.28 -4.96 18.53
N TRP A 367 -14.52 -6.01 18.21
CA TRP A 367 -13.08 -6.01 18.36
C TRP A 367 -12.46 -4.91 17.50
N GLN A 368 -12.73 -4.87 16.19
CA GLN A 368 -12.19 -3.85 15.29
C GLN A 368 -12.59 -2.44 15.68
N ALA A 369 -13.83 -2.23 16.13
CA ALA A 369 -14.26 -0.91 16.60
C ALA A 369 -13.48 -0.46 17.84
N LEU A 370 -13.36 -1.33 18.85
CA LEU A 370 -12.71 -0.99 20.12
C LEU A 370 -11.19 -0.93 19.99
N SER A 371 -10.57 -1.96 19.40
CA SER A 371 -9.11 -2.00 19.18
C SER A 371 -8.69 -0.93 18.18
N GLY A 372 -9.46 -0.71 17.11
CA GLY A 372 -9.23 0.37 16.15
C GLY A 372 -9.28 1.75 16.81
N ALA A 373 -10.29 2.05 17.64
CA ALA A 373 -10.35 3.33 18.34
C ALA A 373 -9.14 3.54 19.27
N VAL A 374 -8.73 2.51 20.04
CA VAL A 374 -7.52 2.58 20.88
C VAL A 374 -6.26 2.77 20.04
N GLN A 375 -6.17 2.04 18.93
CA GLN A 375 -5.03 2.10 18.03
C GLN A 375 -4.88 3.47 17.38
N VAL A 376 -5.97 4.05 16.84
CA VAL A 376 -5.94 5.41 16.27
C VAL A 376 -5.57 6.42 17.34
N ALA A 377 -6.10 6.29 18.57
CA ALA A 377 -5.73 7.20 19.65
C ALA A 377 -4.23 7.16 19.98
N ILE A 378 -3.63 5.97 20.04
CA ILE A 378 -2.19 5.81 20.26
C ILE A 378 -1.39 6.39 19.09
N VAL A 379 -1.70 5.99 17.86
CA VAL A 379 -0.94 6.37 16.67
C VAL A 379 -1.02 7.87 16.41
N VAL A 380 -2.22 8.46 16.44
CA VAL A 380 -2.42 9.91 16.26
C VAL A 380 -1.85 10.69 17.44
N GLY A 381 -1.92 10.14 18.65
CA GLY A 381 -1.23 10.70 19.81
C GLY A 381 0.27 10.84 19.56
N LEU A 382 0.94 9.75 19.18
CA LEU A 382 2.38 9.74 18.86
C LEU A 382 2.71 10.64 17.66
N ALA A 383 1.88 10.62 16.62
CA ALA A 383 2.06 11.43 15.41
C ALA A 383 1.87 12.94 15.65
N SER A 384 1.08 13.33 16.64
CA SER A 384 0.87 14.74 17.01
C SER A 384 1.84 15.27 18.07
N THR A 385 2.59 14.39 18.76
CA THR A 385 3.54 14.81 19.82
C THR A 385 4.99 14.52 19.50
N LEU A 386 5.31 13.28 19.11
CA LEU A 386 6.70 12.82 18.94
C LEU A 386 7.17 12.96 17.50
N ALA A 387 6.32 12.63 16.52
CA ALA A 387 6.70 12.69 15.12
C ALA A 387 7.17 14.09 14.66
N PRO A 388 6.53 15.21 15.06
CA PRO A 388 6.94 16.55 14.63
C PRO A 388 8.37 16.92 15.08
N ARG A 389 8.85 16.32 16.19
CA ARG A 389 10.17 16.57 16.78
C ARG A 389 11.21 15.53 16.39
N SER A 390 10.98 14.81 15.29
CA SER A 390 11.81 13.69 14.86
C SER A 390 12.11 13.79 13.37
N ALA A 391 12.95 12.87 12.88
CA ALA A 391 13.21 12.70 11.45
C ALA A 391 11.95 12.30 10.61
N TYR A 392 10.79 12.15 11.24
CA TYR A 392 9.54 11.82 10.57
C TYR A 392 8.51 12.95 10.63
N ALA A 393 8.93 14.19 10.86
CA ALA A 393 8.04 15.34 11.01
C ALA A 393 7.06 15.49 9.84
N LEU A 394 7.55 15.42 8.59
CA LEU A 394 6.70 15.49 7.39
C LEU A 394 5.68 14.33 7.26
N TYR A 395 5.87 13.24 8.00
CA TYR A 395 4.93 12.12 8.03
C TYR A 395 3.81 12.32 9.05
N ALA A 396 3.87 13.32 9.94
CA ALA A 396 2.93 13.47 11.05
C ALA A 396 1.44 13.47 10.60
N TRP A 397 1.10 14.30 9.61
CA TRP A 397 -0.28 14.37 9.10
C TRP A 397 -0.67 13.15 8.25
N SER A 398 0.24 12.59 7.45
CA SER A 398 -0.07 11.41 6.64
C SER A 398 -0.28 10.17 7.52
N ILE A 399 0.51 10.02 8.59
CA ILE A 399 0.31 9.02 9.64
C ILE A 399 -1.05 9.23 10.31
N ALA A 400 -1.38 10.47 10.69
CA ALA A 400 -2.64 10.76 11.35
C ALA A 400 -3.85 10.40 10.47
N ILE A 401 -3.90 10.90 9.23
CA ILE A 401 -4.99 10.61 8.29
C ILE A 401 -5.08 9.11 7.97
N HIS A 402 -3.96 8.44 7.74
CA HIS A 402 -3.94 7.00 7.47
C HIS A 402 -4.47 6.20 8.67
N ALA A 403 -4.14 6.62 9.89
CA ALA A 403 -4.69 5.99 11.09
C ALA A 403 -6.21 6.13 11.17
N PHE A 404 -6.77 7.29 10.81
CA PHE A 404 -8.23 7.50 10.84
C PHE A 404 -9.02 6.54 9.93
N ILE A 405 -8.39 5.95 8.89
CA ILE A 405 -9.01 4.92 8.04
C ILE A 405 -9.49 3.70 8.84
N GLN A 406 -8.84 3.42 9.98
CA GLN A 406 -9.22 2.31 10.86
C GLN A 406 -10.47 2.57 11.70
N ILE A 407 -11.18 3.69 11.51
CA ILE A 407 -12.42 3.96 12.25
C ILE A 407 -13.62 3.80 11.30
N PRO A 408 -14.55 2.87 11.57
CA PRO A 408 -14.67 2.04 12.77
C PRO A 408 -14.00 0.64 12.64
N GLY A 409 -13.13 0.44 11.64
CA GLY A 409 -12.28 -0.75 11.50
C GLY A 409 -12.98 -1.98 10.90
N PHE A 410 -14.31 -2.03 10.95
CA PHE A 410 -15.10 -3.14 10.42
C PHE A 410 -15.62 -2.94 8.99
N TYR A 411 -15.08 -2.00 8.21
CA TYR A 411 -15.57 -1.68 6.85
C TYR A 411 -15.67 -2.89 5.92
N GLN A 412 -14.80 -3.87 6.12
CA GLN A 412 -14.77 -5.09 5.31
C GLN A 412 -15.67 -6.22 5.85
N VAL A 413 -16.52 -5.98 6.84
CA VAL A 413 -17.36 -7.02 7.46
C VAL A 413 -18.22 -7.79 6.45
N PHE A 414 -18.82 -7.12 5.46
CA PHE A 414 -19.67 -7.78 4.48
C PHE A 414 -18.87 -8.69 3.54
N ARG A 415 -17.66 -8.28 3.16
CA ARG A 415 -16.71 -9.09 2.38
C ARG A 415 -16.36 -10.37 3.13
N HIS A 416 -16.05 -10.26 4.42
CA HIS A 416 -15.78 -11.41 5.29
C HIS A 416 -17.02 -12.28 5.51
N ALA A 417 -18.19 -11.68 5.72
CA ALA A 417 -19.44 -12.42 5.88
C ALA A 417 -19.78 -13.22 4.61
N PHE A 418 -19.68 -12.62 3.42
CA PHE A 418 -19.90 -13.32 2.16
C PHE A 418 -18.88 -14.44 1.94
N ASN A 419 -17.60 -14.24 2.28
CA ASN A 419 -16.62 -15.32 2.25
C ASN A 419 -16.97 -16.47 3.21
N GLY A 420 -17.42 -16.17 4.44
CA GLY A 420 -17.86 -17.20 5.40
C GLY A 420 -19.13 -17.94 4.97
N PHE A 421 -20.08 -17.23 4.35
CA PHE A 421 -21.24 -17.83 3.67
C PHE A 421 -20.89 -18.47 2.32
N GLN A 422 -19.63 -18.41 1.88
CA GLN A 422 -19.17 -18.91 0.58
C GLN A 422 -19.92 -18.31 -0.63
N ARG A 423 -20.48 -17.11 -0.47
CA ARG A 423 -21.06 -16.30 -1.56
C ARG A 423 -19.96 -15.53 -2.27
N ASN A 424 -19.10 -16.29 -2.95
CA ASN A 424 -17.82 -15.79 -3.44
C ASN A 424 -17.94 -14.80 -4.60
N ASP A 425 -19.05 -14.79 -5.36
CA ASP A 425 -19.30 -13.76 -6.37
C ASP A 425 -19.35 -12.36 -5.76
N TYR A 426 -20.06 -12.19 -4.64
CA TYR A 426 -20.20 -10.90 -3.96
C TYR A 426 -18.97 -10.54 -3.16
N SER A 427 -18.29 -11.51 -2.53
CA SER A 427 -17.04 -11.21 -1.84
C SER A 427 -15.95 -10.74 -2.83
N ARG A 428 -15.80 -11.40 -3.99
CA ARG A 428 -14.82 -10.98 -5.02
C ARG A 428 -15.18 -9.67 -5.69
N LEU A 429 -16.47 -9.40 -5.86
CA LEU A 429 -16.91 -8.12 -6.37
C LEU A 429 -16.58 -6.98 -5.39
N LEU A 430 -16.74 -7.19 -4.08
CA LEU A 430 -16.29 -6.23 -3.06
C LEU A 430 -14.76 -6.11 -2.98
N ASP A 431 -14.02 -7.22 -3.12
CA ASP A 431 -12.55 -7.19 -3.19
C ASP A 431 -12.07 -6.32 -4.35
N LEU A 432 -12.64 -6.51 -5.55
CA LEU A 432 -12.31 -5.72 -6.74
C LEU A 432 -12.80 -4.28 -6.64
N ALA A 433 -13.94 -4.05 -5.98
CA ALA A 433 -14.45 -2.71 -5.71
C ALA A 433 -13.42 -1.90 -4.93
N LEU A 434 -12.94 -2.45 -3.82
CA LEU A 434 -12.00 -1.79 -2.93
C LEU A 434 -10.62 -1.62 -3.54
N SER A 435 -10.12 -2.63 -4.25
CA SER A 435 -8.75 -2.63 -4.77
C SER A 435 -8.58 -1.89 -6.09
N VAL A 436 -9.65 -1.76 -6.89
CA VAL A 436 -9.55 -1.23 -8.26
C VAL A 436 -10.61 -0.16 -8.54
N PHE A 437 -11.90 -0.54 -8.54
CA PHE A 437 -12.95 0.33 -9.09
C PHE A 437 -13.17 1.61 -8.28
N VAL A 438 -13.33 1.48 -6.96
CA VAL A 438 -13.67 2.62 -6.11
C VAL A 438 -12.49 3.59 -6.02
N PRO A 439 -11.23 3.16 -5.80
CA PRO A 439 -10.08 4.06 -5.85
C PRO A 439 -9.98 4.88 -7.14
N MET A 440 -10.20 4.27 -8.32
CA MET A 440 -10.20 4.99 -9.61
C MET A 440 -11.26 6.10 -9.68
N LEU A 441 -12.34 5.99 -8.92
CA LEU A 441 -13.41 6.99 -8.89
C LEU A 441 -13.19 8.05 -7.82
N VAL A 442 -12.81 7.65 -6.61
CA VAL A 442 -12.72 8.57 -5.47
C VAL A 442 -11.39 9.30 -5.40
N GLN A 443 -10.28 8.68 -5.81
CA GLN A 443 -8.96 9.33 -5.76
C GLN A 443 -8.90 10.60 -6.63
N PRO A 444 -9.33 10.63 -7.90
CA PRO A 444 -9.29 11.87 -8.69
C PRO A 444 -10.08 13.01 -8.04
N ILE A 445 -11.21 12.68 -7.39
CA ILE A 445 -12.09 13.66 -6.74
C ILE A 445 -11.40 14.23 -5.49
N PHE A 446 -11.04 13.38 -4.53
CA PHE A 446 -10.50 13.84 -3.25
C PHE A 446 -9.08 14.39 -3.38
N VAL A 447 -8.23 13.78 -4.21
CA VAL A 447 -6.86 14.28 -4.45
C VAL A 447 -6.90 15.60 -5.21
N GLY A 448 -7.73 15.73 -6.26
CA GLY A 448 -7.86 17.00 -6.99
C GLY A 448 -8.37 18.14 -6.12
N LEU A 449 -9.40 17.89 -5.29
CA LEU A 449 -9.93 18.89 -4.35
C LEU A 449 -8.89 19.30 -3.30
N MET A 450 -8.18 18.33 -2.70
CA MET A 450 -7.20 18.64 -1.67
C MET A 450 -5.91 19.25 -2.23
N TYR A 451 -5.53 18.92 -3.46
CA TYR A 451 -4.44 19.59 -4.16
C TYR A 451 -4.77 21.06 -4.44
N ALA A 452 -6.00 21.36 -4.88
CA ALA A 452 -6.48 22.73 -5.06
C ALA A 452 -6.54 23.49 -3.72
N TRP A 453 -7.03 22.85 -2.66
CA TRP A 453 -7.00 23.41 -1.31
C TRP A 453 -5.57 23.69 -0.82
N GLY A 454 -4.64 22.77 -1.06
CA GLY A 454 -3.23 22.91 -0.69
C GLY A 454 -2.54 24.04 -1.44
N LYS A 455 -2.86 24.27 -2.72
CA LYS A 455 -2.40 25.46 -3.46
C LYS A 455 -2.92 26.76 -2.86
N GLY A 456 -4.14 26.76 -2.33
CA GLY A 456 -4.72 27.91 -1.60
C GLY A 456 -4.17 28.11 -0.18
N HIS A 457 -3.41 27.16 0.36
CA HIS A 457 -2.80 27.21 1.69
C HIS A 457 -1.28 27.00 1.58
N PRO A 458 -0.51 28.07 1.30
CA PRO A 458 0.92 27.98 1.00
C PRO A 458 1.80 27.30 2.06
N SER A 459 1.34 27.19 3.31
CA SER A 459 2.03 26.44 4.37
C SER A 459 2.11 24.93 4.09
N PHE A 460 1.11 24.37 3.41
CA PHE A 460 1.06 22.96 3.02
C PHE A 460 1.48 22.75 1.56
N GLY A 461 1.08 23.65 0.66
CA GLY A 461 1.36 23.51 -0.77
C GLY A 461 0.51 22.43 -1.46
N GLY A 462 0.51 22.44 -2.80
CA GLY A 462 -0.31 21.55 -3.61
C GLY A 462 0.01 20.07 -3.39
N ALA A 463 1.29 19.70 -3.44
CA ALA A 463 1.75 18.32 -3.26
C ALA A 463 1.32 17.71 -1.92
N PHE A 464 1.50 18.43 -0.80
CA PHE A 464 1.08 17.95 0.51
C PHE A 464 -0.44 17.92 0.64
N GLY A 465 -1.16 18.90 0.08
CA GLY A 465 -2.61 18.84 -0.03
C GLY A 465 -3.08 17.55 -0.74
N GLY A 466 -2.48 17.24 -1.89
CA GLY A 466 -2.75 16.01 -2.62
C GLY A 466 -2.44 14.73 -1.83
N LEU A 467 -1.37 14.72 -1.03
CA LEU A 467 -1.05 13.64 -0.08
C LEU A 467 -2.18 13.43 0.94
N LEU A 468 -2.71 14.49 1.54
CA LEU A 468 -3.87 14.38 2.45
C LEU A 468 -5.11 13.86 1.70
N GLY A 469 -5.28 14.29 0.44
CA GLY A 469 -6.31 13.81 -0.47
C GLY A 469 -6.24 12.30 -0.75
N LEU A 470 -5.04 11.71 -0.82
CA LEU A 470 -4.89 10.25 -0.97
C LEU A 470 -5.44 9.51 0.25
N GLY A 471 -5.20 10.03 1.45
CA GLY A 471 -5.74 9.46 2.68
C GLY A 471 -7.27 9.58 2.78
N LEU A 472 -7.83 10.75 2.43
CA LEU A 472 -9.28 10.93 2.35
C LEU A 472 -9.93 10.03 1.29
N ALA A 473 -9.28 9.88 0.13
CA ALA A 473 -9.73 8.97 -0.92
C ALA A 473 -9.76 7.51 -0.44
N ALA A 474 -8.73 7.07 0.29
CA ALA A 474 -8.68 5.72 0.85
C ALA A 474 -9.80 5.49 1.88
N TYR A 475 -10.06 6.46 2.76
CA TYR A 475 -11.20 6.42 3.69
C TYR A 475 -12.53 6.32 2.94
N ALA A 476 -12.73 7.18 1.92
CA ALA A 476 -13.93 7.18 1.10
C ALA A 476 -14.12 5.86 0.34
N ALA A 477 -13.02 5.21 -0.07
CA ALA A 477 -13.07 3.93 -0.75
C ALA A 477 -13.57 2.80 0.16
N GLU A 478 -13.08 2.73 1.40
CA GLU A 478 -13.55 1.78 2.42
C GLU A 478 -15.02 2.02 2.75
N LEU A 479 -15.43 3.27 2.99
CA LEU A 479 -16.81 3.62 3.32
C LEU A 479 -17.79 3.29 2.16
N THR A 480 -17.41 3.62 0.93
CA THR A 480 -18.24 3.35 -0.26
C THR A 480 -18.38 1.84 -0.48
N THR A 481 -17.29 1.09 -0.31
CA THR A 481 -17.32 -0.38 -0.42
C THR A 481 -18.17 -1.00 0.69
N PHE A 482 -18.09 -0.49 1.92
CA PHE A 482 -18.95 -0.91 3.02
C PHE A 482 -20.43 -0.67 2.71
N ALA A 483 -20.79 0.52 2.22
CA ALA A 483 -22.16 0.84 1.84
C ALA A 483 -22.67 -0.07 0.71
N TRP A 484 -21.81 -0.36 -0.27
CA TRP A 484 -22.15 -1.30 -1.34
C TRP A 484 -22.32 -2.73 -0.81
N GLY A 485 -21.45 -3.16 0.10
CA GLY A 485 -21.55 -4.44 0.80
C GLY A 485 -22.84 -4.57 1.60
N LEU A 486 -23.25 -3.51 2.32
CA LEU A 486 -24.52 -3.45 3.04
C LEU A 486 -25.72 -3.60 2.09
N TYR A 487 -25.68 -2.91 0.95
CA TYR A 487 -26.70 -3.05 -0.09
C TYR A 487 -26.77 -4.49 -0.61
N LEU A 488 -25.63 -5.10 -0.96
CA LEU A 488 -25.59 -6.48 -1.43
C LEU A 488 -26.09 -7.47 -0.37
N TYR A 489 -25.74 -7.25 0.90
CA TYR A 489 -26.13 -8.12 2.01
C TYR A 489 -27.65 -8.12 2.21
N ARG A 490 -28.27 -6.93 2.20
CA ARG A 490 -29.73 -6.79 2.22
C ARG A 490 -30.40 -7.28 0.93
N ARG A 491 -29.72 -7.16 -0.21
CA ARG A 491 -30.23 -7.63 -1.50
C ARG A 491 -30.36 -9.15 -1.55
N VAL A 492 -29.48 -9.89 -0.88
CA VAL A 492 -29.62 -11.36 -0.72
C VAL A 492 -30.82 -11.70 0.16
N GLY A 493 -31.09 -10.90 1.20
CA GLY A 493 -32.18 -11.12 2.16
C GLY A 493 -31.70 -11.23 3.61
N TYR A 494 -30.38 -11.18 3.83
CA TYR A 494 -29.78 -11.23 5.17
C TYR A 494 -30.04 -9.96 5.98
N ASN A 495 -30.16 -10.12 7.29
CA ASN A 495 -30.40 -9.05 8.23
C ASN A 495 -29.08 -8.45 8.74
N ALA A 496 -28.70 -7.31 8.18
CA ALA A 496 -27.47 -6.61 8.58
C ALA A 496 -27.45 -6.22 10.07
N LYS A 497 -28.61 -5.97 10.70
CA LYS A 497 -28.69 -5.54 12.10
C LYS A 497 -28.08 -6.59 13.03
N VAL A 498 -28.28 -7.88 12.74
CA VAL A 498 -27.83 -8.99 13.60
C VAL A 498 -26.30 -9.02 13.70
N LEU A 499 -25.58 -8.64 12.64
CA LEU A 499 -24.11 -8.57 12.67
C LEU A 499 -23.58 -7.50 13.65
N PHE A 500 -24.30 -6.39 13.82
CA PHE A 500 -23.86 -5.29 14.69
C PHE A 500 -24.27 -5.46 16.16
N LEU A 501 -25.04 -6.49 16.49
CA LEU A 501 -25.34 -6.84 17.87
C LEU A 501 -24.10 -7.45 18.56
N ALA A 502 -24.16 -7.66 19.87
CA ALA A 502 -23.04 -8.15 20.66
C ALA A 502 -23.49 -9.30 21.57
N HIS A 503 -23.81 -10.46 21.01
CA HIS A 503 -24.26 -11.65 21.75
C HIS A 503 -23.13 -12.63 22.09
N PHE A 504 -21.95 -12.46 21.51
CA PHE A 504 -20.81 -13.37 21.69
C PHE A 504 -20.45 -13.59 23.17
N ASP A 505 -20.05 -14.79 23.53
CA ASP A 505 -19.60 -15.12 24.88
C ASP A 505 -18.07 -15.22 24.96
N TRP A 506 -17.58 -15.56 26.15
CA TRP A 506 -16.15 -15.70 26.38
C TRP A 506 -15.51 -16.87 25.62
N ASP A 507 -16.30 -17.89 25.26
CA ASP A 507 -15.81 -19.01 24.45
C ASP A 507 -15.57 -18.57 23.00
N VAL A 508 -16.47 -17.76 22.41
CA VAL A 508 -16.24 -17.12 21.10
C VAL A 508 -14.97 -16.29 21.13
N VAL A 509 -14.79 -15.46 22.16
CA VAL A 509 -13.61 -14.60 22.32
C VAL A 509 -12.32 -15.44 22.37
N LYS A 510 -12.27 -16.43 23.27
CA LYS A 510 -11.10 -17.32 23.42
C LYS A 510 -10.79 -18.09 22.15
N THR A 511 -11.81 -18.64 21.51
CA THR A 511 -11.68 -19.44 20.29
C THR A 511 -11.21 -18.57 19.12
N SER A 512 -11.71 -17.34 19.03
CA SER A 512 -11.27 -16.35 18.03
C SER A 512 -9.80 -15.99 18.23
N PHE A 513 -9.37 -15.64 19.45
CA PHE A 513 -7.97 -15.28 19.70
C PHE A 513 -7.02 -16.46 19.58
N ARG A 514 -7.40 -17.64 20.08
CA ARG A 514 -6.57 -18.85 19.95
C ARG A 514 -6.31 -19.17 18.49
N PHE A 515 -7.27 -18.92 17.61
CA PHE A 515 -7.07 -19.08 16.18
C PHE A 515 -6.27 -17.90 15.58
N GLY A 516 -6.76 -16.68 15.82
CA GLY A 516 -6.29 -15.46 15.18
C GLY A 516 -4.89 -15.02 15.57
N VAL A 517 -4.44 -15.22 16.82
CA VAL A 517 -3.07 -14.87 17.25
C VAL A 517 -2.02 -15.65 16.47
N PHE A 518 -2.22 -16.95 16.25
CA PHE A 518 -1.29 -17.74 15.44
C PHE A 518 -1.32 -17.28 13.99
N GLU A 519 -2.50 -17.00 13.45
CA GLU A 519 -2.61 -16.47 12.09
C GLU A 519 -1.87 -15.13 11.92
N MET A 520 -2.07 -14.21 12.87
CA MET A 520 -1.34 -12.95 12.96
C MET A 520 0.18 -13.16 12.99
N LEU A 521 0.67 -14.08 13.81
CA LEU A 521 2.11 -14.39 13.88
C LEU A 521 2.66 -14.91 12.55
N GLY A 522 1.89 -15.71 11.81
CA GLY A 522 2.27 -16.16 10.47
C GLY A 522 2.40 -15.00 9.49
N SER A 523 1.42 -14.10 9.45
CA SER A 523 1.44 -12.92 8.60
C SER A 523 2.55 -11.93 9.00
N ALA A 524 2.77 -11.71 10.30
CA ALA A 524 3.83 -10.84 10.81
C ALA A 524 5.23 -11.38 10.52
N ALA A 525 5.43 -12.71 10.57
CA ALA A 525 6.71 -13.33 10.25
C ALA A 525 7.21 -12.95 8.84
N TRP A 526 6.32 -12.90 7.86
CA TRP A 526 6.66 -12.46 6.50
C TRP A 526 7.14 -11.01 6.45
N SER A 527 6.46 -10.10 7.16
CA SER A 527 6.88 -8.69 7.27
C SER A 527 8.25 -8.56 7.96
N PHE A 528 8.50 -9.30 9.04
CA PHE A 528 9.81 -9.33 9.69
C PHE A 528 10.90 -9.87 8.76
N GLY A 529 10.60 -10.93 7.99
CA GLY A 529 11.52 -11.47 7.00
C GLY A 529 11.90 -10.46 5.92
N GLN A 530 10.95 -9.64 5.46
CA GLN A 530 11.26 -8.54 4.52
C GLN A 530 12.07 -7.43 5.16
N ALA A 531 11.74 -7.02 6.39
CA ALA A 531 12.51 -5.99 7.09
C ALA A 531 13.96 -6.43 7.34
N ALA A 532 14.17 -7.69 7.75
CA ALA A 532 15.49 -8.26 7.90
C ALA A 532 16.26 -8.27 6.56
N GLU A 533 15.62 -8.66 5.46
CA GLU A 533 16.23 -8.65 4.13
C GLU A 533 16.67 -7.26 3.68
N ILE A 534 15.86 -6.23 3.92
CA ILE A 534 16.24 -4.84 3.64
C ILE A 534 17.47 -4.44 4.46
N ALA A 535 17.51 -4.73 5.77
CA ALA A 535 18.66 -4.41 6.61
C ALA A 535 19.95 -5.15 6.17
N ILE A 536 19.83 -6.41 5.74
CA ILE A 536 20.96 -7.21 5.27
C ILE A 536 21.49 -6.69 3.94
N THR A 537 20.60 -6.36 3.00
CA THR A 537 20.98 -5.86 1.69
C THR A 537 21.61 -4.47 1.77
N GLN A 538 21.09 -3.58 2.63
CA GLN A 538 21.69 -2.25 2.84
C GLN A 538 23.14 -2.32 3.31
N THR A 539 23.51 -3.33 4.10
CA THR A 539 24.87 -3.45 4.66
C THR A 539 25.84 -4.26 3.81
N ARG A 540 25.36 -5.15 2.93
CA ARG A 540 26.20 -6.14 2.23
C ARG A 540 26.13 -6.08 0.70
N LEU A 541 25.16 -5.37 0.14
CA LEU A 541 24.94 -5.33 -1.29
C LEU A 541 25.62 -4.10 -1.90
N ILE A 542 26.43 -4.32 -2.93
CA ILE A 542 27.11 -3.23 -3.64
C ILE A 542 26.06 -2.52 -4.50
N ASN A 543 26.02 -1.18 -4.45
CA ASN A 543 25.05 -0.37 -5.20
C ASN A 543 23.59 -0.78 -4.92
N TYR A 544 23.28 -0.88 -3.63
CA TYR A 544 21.98 -1.38 -3.16
C TYR A 544 20.81 -0.55 -3.68
N THR A 545 20.95 0.77 -3.82
CA THR A 545 19.89 1.67 -4.27
C THR A 545 19.45 1.34 -5.71
N GLU A 546 20.40 1.20 -6.65
CA GLU A 546 20.08 0.86 -8.05
C GLU A 546 19.50 -0.56 -8.16
N ILE A 547 20.04 -1.50 -7.38
CA ILE A 547 19.56 -2.88 -7.38
C ILE A 547 18.15 -2.96 -6.82
N TRP A 548 17.84 -2.26 -5.72
CA TRP A 548 16.49 -2.22 -5.17
C TRP A 548 15.50 -1.54 -6.12
N GLY A 549 15.93 -0.51 -6.85
CA GLY A 549 15.11 0.11 -7.92
C GLY A 549 14.75 -0.90 -9.02
N ASN A 550 15.75 -1.64 -9.52
CA ASN A 550 15.55 -2.69 -10.51
C ASN A 550 14.76 -3.89 -9.98
N TRP A 551 15.00 -4.27 -8.72
CA TRP A 551 14.28 -5.35 -8.04
C TRP A 551 12.80 -4.99 -7.85
N GLY A 552 12.51 -3.79 -7.37
CA GLY A 552 11.14 -3.30 -7.19
C GLY A 552 10.37 -3.26 -8.51
N MET A 553 11.00 -2.80 -9.59
CA MET A 553 10.41 -2.83 -10.93
C MET A 553 10.08 -4.26 -11.39
N ALA A 554 11.00 -5.22 -11.21
CA ALA A 554 10.76 -6.61 -11.55
C ALA A 554 9.68 -7.27 -10.65
N GLN A 555 9.67 -6.95 -9.36
CA GLN A 555 8.72 -7.48 -8.37
C GLN A 555 7.28 -7.06 -8.66
N ASN A 556 7.05 -5.88 -9.26
CA ASN A 556 5.72 -5.41 -9.64
C ASN A 556 4.97 -6.39 -10.56
N PHE A 557 5.68 -7.08 -11.45
CA PHE A 557 5.06 -8.10 -12.30
C PHE A 557 4.63 -9.35 -11.53
N ILE A 558 5.31 -9.67 -10.43
CA ILE A 558 5.02 -10.86 -9.63
C ILE A 558 3.71 -10.71 -8.87
N PHE A 559 3.25 -9.49 -8.60
CA PHE A 559 1.93 -9.26 -8.01
C PHE A 559 0.78 -9.82 -8.85
N ALA A 560 0.97 -10.04 -10.16
CA ALA A 560 -0.04 -10.69 -11.00
C ALA A 560 -0.45 -12.08 -10.47
N PHE A 561 0.48 -12.83 -9.86
CA PHE A 561 0.20 -14.15 -9.30
C PHE A 561 -0.74 -14.11 -8.09
N ASN A 562 -0.91 -12.96 -7.43
CA ASN A 562 -1.83 -12.81 -6.30
C ASN A 562 -3.30 -13.02 -6.69
N VAL A 563 -3.65 -12.98 -7.99
CA VAL A 563 -5.01 -13.35 -8.43
C VAL A 563 -5.41 -14.74 -7.95
N THR A 564 -4.45 -15.66 -7.80
CA THR A 564 -4.70 -17.01 -7.29
C THR A 564 -5.11 -17.05 -5.81
N GLN A 565 -4.78 -16.02 -5.02
CA GLN A 565 -5.24 -15.90 -3.64
C GLN A 565 -6.77 -15.79 -3.56
N THR A 566 -7.40 -15.17 -4.56
CA THR A 566 -8.86 -15.08 -4.62
C THR A 566 -9.55 -16.45 -4.68
N LEU A 567 -8.90 -17.46 -5.27
CA LEU A 567 -9.35 -18.84 -5.19
C LEU A 567 -9.13 -19.40 -3.79
N ASN A 568 -7.91 -19.27 -3.26
CA ASN A 568 -7.51 -19.88 -1.99
C ASN A 568 -8.34 -19.37 -0.80
N ASP A 569 -8.64 -18.07 -0.79
CA ASP A 569 -9.53 -17.42 0.18
C ASP A 569 -10.95 -18.02 0.19
N GLY A 570 -11.43 -18.54 -0.95
CA GLY A 570 -12.71 -19.24 -1.06
C GLY A 570 -12.61 -20.74 -0.70
N VAL A 571 -11.44 -21.33 -0.88
CA VAL A 571 -11.16 -22.74 -0.55
C VAL A 571 -11.06 -22.95 0.96
N MET A 572 -10.44 -22.02 1.71
CA MET A 572 -10.33 -22.11 3.17
C MET A 572 -11.69 -22.30 3.87
N PRO A 573 -12.72 -21.46 3.65
CA PRO A 573 -14.02 -21.65 4.29
C PRO A 573 -14.72 -22.94 3.84
N ALA A 574 -14.54 -23.36 2.58
CA ALA A 574 -15.09 -24.62 2.07
C ALA A 574 -14.46 -25.84 2.76
N ILE A 575 -13.14 -25.84 2.96
CA ILE A 575 -12.44 -26.87 3.75
C ILE A 575 -12.94 -26.87 5.19
N SER A 576 -13.08 -25.70 5.82
CA SER A 576 -13.56 -25.57 7.20
C SER A 576 -14.97 -26.15 7.37
N GLU A 577 -15.89 -25.88 6.43
CA GLU A 577 -17.25 -26.43 6.40
C GLU A 577 -17.23 -27.98 6.30
N ALA A 578 -16.43 -28.52 5.38
CA ALA A 578 -16.35 -29.96 5.13
C ALA A 578 -15.68 -30.74 6.28
N ILE A 579 -14.50 -30.28 6.74
CA ILE A 579 -13.70 -31.03 7.72
C ILE A 579 -14.31 -31.02 9.11
N SER A 580 -14.98 -29.92 9.49
CA SER A 580 -15.67 -29.81 10.78
C SER A 580 -16.90 -30.71 10.87
N SER A 581 -17.45 -31.10 9.73
CA SER A 581 -18.57 -32.05 9.59
C SER A 581 -18.09 -33.48 9.25
N GLY A 582 -16.78 -33.75 9.40
CA GLY A 582 -16.20 -35.09 9.19
C GLY A 582 -16.01 -35.51 7.72
N LYS A 583 -16.32 -34.64 6.75
CA LYS A 583 -16.24 -34.93 5.31
C LYS A 583 -14.80 -34.78 4.79
N LYS A 584 -13.99 -35.81 5.04
CA LYS A 584 -12.56 -35.82 4.72
C LYS A 584 -12.30 -35.92 3.22
N ILE A 585 -13.02 -36.76 2.47
CA ILE A 585 -12.77 -36.95 1.03
C ILE A 585 -13.12 -35.68 0.25
N LEU A 586 -14.16 -34.96 0.65
CA LEU A 586 -14.52 -33.65 0.14
C LEU A 586 -13.41 -32.62 0.39
N SER A 587 -12.84 -32.62 1.60
CA SER A 587 -11.69 -31.76 1.93
C SER A 587 -10.47 -32.07 1.06
N GLN A 588 -10.21 -33.36 0.77
CA GLN A 588 -9.16 -33.79 -0.17
C GLN A 588 -9.44 -33.31 -1.60
N TYR A 589 -10.70 -33.34 -2.03
CA TYR A 589 -11.09 -32.86 -3.34
C TYR A 589 -10.90 -31.35 -3.46
N TYR A 590 -11.27 -30.58 -2.44
CA TYR A 590 -11.04 -29.13 -2.41
C TYR A 590 -9.55 -28.78 -2.49
N SER A 591 -8.67 -29.49 -1.77
CA SER A 591 -7.23 -29.22 -1.88
C SER A 591 -6.65 -29.67 -3.23
N ALA A 592 -7.08 -30.81 -3.77
CA ALA A 592 -6.66 -31.28 -5.10
C ALA A 592 -7.07 -30.30 -6.21
N MET A 593 -8.29 -29.77 -6.14
CA MET A 593 -8.78 -28.77 -7.09
C MET A 593 -8.07 -27.42 -6.90
N ALA A 594 -7.77 -27.02 -5.66
CA ALA A 594 -6.94 -25.84 -5.41
C ALA A 594 -5.56 -25.97 -6.07
N TYR A 595 -4.87 -27.11 -5.92
CA TYR A 595 -3.61 -27.35 -6.63
C TYR A 595 -3.76 -27.25 -8.15
N LYS A 596 -4.78 -27.88 -8.73
CA LYS A 596 -5.05 -27.85 -10.18
C LYS A 596 -5.22 -26.42 -10.70
N TYR A 597 -6.16 -25.66 -10.13
CA TYR A 597 -6.49 -24.33 -10.65
C TYR A 597 -5.39 -23.31 -10.38
N ASN A 598 -4.75 -23.37 -9.21
CA ASN A 598 -3.60 -22.51 -8.97
C ASN A 598 -2.48 -22.80 -9.97
N ALA A 599 -2.16 -24.08 -10.24
CA ALA A 599 -1.12 -24.42 -11.21
C ALA A 599 -1.46 -23.98 -12.64
N LEU A 600 -2.72 -24.14 -13.06
CA LEU A 600 -3.22 -23.64 -14.34
C LEU A 600 -3.00 -22.13 -14.45
N THR A 601 -3.46 -21.37 -13.47
CA THR A 601 -3.36 -19.90 -13.49
C THR A 601 -1.92 -19.43 -13.37
N SER A 602 -1.11 -20.06 -12.52
CA SER A 602 0.32 -19.76 -12.41
C SER A 602 1.09 -20.06 -13.70
N ALA A 603 0.81 -21.16 -14.37
CA ALA A 603 1.47 -21.47 -15.64
C ALA A 603 1.03 -20.51 -16.76
N PHE A 604 -0.22 -20.07 -16.77
CA PHE A 604 -0.68 -19.00 -17.67
C PHE A 604 0.08 -17.68 -17.44
N ILE A 605 0.03 -17.16 -16.21
CA ILE A 605 0.69 -15.89 -15.85
C ILE A 605 2.20 -15.99 -16.09
N GLY A 606 2.83 -17.10 -15.69
CA GLY A 606 4.24 -17.35 -15.92
C GLY A 606 4.60 -17.33 -17.41
N ALA A 607 3.83 -17.99 -18.27
CA ALA A 607 4.07 -17.98 -19.71
C ALA A 607 3.96 -16.58 -20.32
N VAL A 608 2.96 -15.80 -19.91
CA VAL A 608 2.75 -14.43 -20.38
C VAL A 608 3.90 -13.53 -19.94
N LEU A 609 4.21 -13.52 -18.65
CA LEU A 609 5.23 -12.64 -18.08
C LEU A 609 6.63 -12.98 -18.61
N LEU A 610 6.97 -14.26 -18.77
CA LEU A 610 8.25 -14.66 -19.39
C LEU A 610 8.37 -14.16 -20.83
N ALA A 611 7.28 -14.17 -21.61
CA ALA A 611 7.29 -13.75 -23.01
C ALA A 611 7.28 -12.22 -23.20
N VAL A 612 6.70 -11.48 -22.24
CA VAL A 612 6.35 -10.07 -22.40
C VAL A 612 7.11 -9.15 -21.45
N ALA A 613 7.26 -9.51 -20.16
CA ALA A 613 7.72 -8.57 -19.13
C ALA A 613 9.11 -7.98 -19.40
N PRO A 614 10.14 -8.74 -19.84
CA PRO A 614 11.45 -8.16 -20.17
C PRO A 614 11.37 -7.10 -21.28
N LYS A 615 10.60 -7.37 -22.34
CA LYS A 615 10.40 -6.46 -23.47
C LYS A 615 9.61 -5.22 -23.05
N PHE A 616 8.60 -5.42 -22.21
CA PHE A 616 7.81 -4.33 -21.67
C PHE A 616 8.67 -3.37 -20.83
N ILE A 617 9.49 -3.89 -19.91
CA ILE A 617 10.38 -3.08 -19.10
C ILE A 617 11.31 -2.27 -20.00
N LEU A 618 12.06 -2.93 -20.89
CA LEU A 618 13.00 -2.24 -21.77
C LEU A 618 12.35 -1.14 -22.62
N GLY A 619 11.19 -1.41 -23.21
CA GLY A 619 10.51 -0.44 -24.08
C GLY A 619 9.70 0.64 -23.36
N SER A 620 9.38 0.47 -22.08
CA SER A 620 8.60 1.46 -21.30
C SER A 620 9.44 2.31 -20.37
N THR A 621 10.54 1.78 -19.83
CA THR A 621 11.36 2.47 -18.82
C THR A 621 12.79 2.77 -19.28
N GLY A 622 13.19 2.31 -20.47
CA GLY A 622 14.51 2.60 -21.05
C GLY A 622 15.63 1.66 -20.57
N VAL A 623 16.86 1.95 -21.02
CA VAL A 623 18.06 1.10 -20.84
C VAL A 623 18.53 1.00 -19.39
N GLU A 624 18.26 2.00 -18.57
CA GLU A 624 18.62 2.03 -17.13
C GLU A 624 18.00 0.88 -16.33
N PHE A 625 16.87 0.33 -16.80
CA PHE A 625 16.18 -0.80 -16.16
C PHE A 625 16.50 -2.16 -16.82
N GLN A 626 17.59 -2.26 -17.57
CA GLN A 626 17.99 -3.52 -18.19
C GLN A 626 18.21 -4.64 -17.16
N ARG A 627 18.70 -4.31 -15.95
CA ARG A 627 18.83 -5.29 -14.86
C ARG A 627 17.48 -5.81 -14.39
N ALA A 628 16.46 -4.96 -14.29
CA ALA A 628 15.09 -5.38 -13.98
C ALA A 628 14.54 -6.37 -15.01
N ALA A 629 14.81 -6.15 -16.30
CA ALA A 629 14.44 -7.08 -17.38
C ALA A 629 15.14 -8.45 -17.26
N LEU A 630 16.32 -8.52 -16.62
CA LEU A 630 16.97 -9.79 -16.29
C LEU A 630 16.40 -10.42 -15.01
N TYR A 631 16.12 -9.63 -13.97
CA TYR A 631 15.60 -10.13 -12.69
C TYR A 631 14.18 -10.65 -12.79
N VAL A 632 13.35 -10.06 -13.66
CA VAL A 632 11.94 -10.47 -13.81
C VAL A 632 11.81 -11.92 -14.28
N ILE A 633 12.78 -12.47 -15.02
CA ILE A 633 12.75 -13.85 -15.50
C ILE A 633 12.76 -14.87 -14.34
N PRO A 634 13.82 -14.95 -13.50
CA PRO A 634 13.83 -15.88 -12.37
C PRO A 634 12.74 -15.57 -11.35
N LEU A 635 12.39 -14.29 -11.13
CA LEU A 635 11.29 -13.92 -10.24
C LEU A 635 9.92 -14.40 -10.76
N THR A 636 9.70 -14.41 -12.07
CA THR A 636 8.46 -14.94 -12.67
C THR A 636 8.37 -16.45 -12.49
N ILE A 637 9.48 -17.17 -12.64
CA ILE A 637 9.54 -18.61 -12.38
C ILE A 637 9.24 -18.87 -10.89
N TRP A 638 9.81 -18.07 -9.98
CA TRP A 638 9.51 -18.14 -8.55
C TRP A 638 8.03 -17.89 -8.28
N GLY A 639 7.46 -16.83 -8.88
CA GLY A 639 6.04 -16.50 -8.83
C GLY A 639 5.14 -17.66 -9.23
N ALA A 640 5.46 -18.32 -10.34
CA ALA A 640 4.70 -19.47 -10.82
C ALA A 640 4.74 -20.67 -9.87
N PHE A 641 5.77 -20.76 -9.02
CA PHE A 641 5.96 -21.85 -8.05
C PHE A 641 5.39 -21.56 -6.65
N GLN A 642 4.81 -20.38 -6.40
CA GLN A 642 4.30 -20.01 -5.06
C GLN A 642 3.08 -20.81 -4.60
N PHE A 643 2.27 -21.29 -5.54
CA PHE A 643 0.96 -21.83 -5.19
C PHE A 643 0.93 -23.00 -4.21
N PRO A 644 1.88 -23.96 -4.18
CA PRO A 644 1.82 -25.06 -3.23
C PRO A 644 1.89 -24.57 -1.77
N SER A 645 2.62 -23.48 -1.54
CA SER A 645 2.72 -22.80 -0.25
C SER A 645 1.37 -22.24 0.17
N TRP A 646 0.67 -21.52 -0.73
CA TRP A 646 -0.63 -20.91 -0.45
C TRP A 646 -1.74 -21.94 -0.24
N VAL A 647 -1.77 -23.01 -1.04
CA VAL A 647 -2.70 -24.13 -0.80
C VAL A 647 -2.43 -24.75 0.56
N GLY A 648 -1.15 -24.94 0.91
CA GLY A 648 -0.74 -25.46 2.21
C GLY A 648 -1.25 -24.64 3.39
N ASP A 649 -1.09 -23.31 3.30
CA ASP A 649 -1.52 -22.36 4.33
C ASP A 649 -3.06 -22.40 4.52
N ASN A 650 -3.82 -22.42 3.43
CA ASN A 650 -5.28 -22.44 3.48
C ASN A 650 -5.85 -23.78 3.97
N VAL A 651 -5.17 -24.90 3.67
CA VAL A 651 -5.50 -26.22 4.26
C VAL A 651 -5.31 -26.20 5.77
N GLN A 652 -4.24 -25.57 6.28
CA GLN A 652 -3.95 -25.49 7.71
C GLN A 652 -4.98 -24.62 8.44
N LEU A 653 -5.35 -23.48 7.86
CA LEU A 653 -6.38 -22.60 8.39
C LEU A 653 -7.76 -23.28 8.40
N GLY A 654 -8.17 -23.87 7.27
CA GLY A 654 -9.44 -24.58 7.15
C GLY A 654 -9.54 -25.78 8.11
N ALA A 655 -8.43 -26.48 8.35
CA ALA A 655 -8.35 -27.59 9.31
C ALA A 655 -8.23 -27.16 10.78
N ASN A 656 -8.40 -25.86 11.10
CA ASN A 656 -8.30 -25.30 12.44
C ASN A 656 -6.91 -25.44 13.09
N LYS A 657 -5.83 -25.33 12.30
CA LYS A 657 -4.44 -25.44 12.75
C LYS A 657 -3.60 -24.23 12.33
N PRO A 658 -3.97 -23.00 12.72
CA PRO A 658 -3.25 -21.78 12.31
C PRO A 658 -1.79 -21.77 12.79
N TRP A 659 -1.48 -22.42 13.92
CA TRP A 659 -0.13 -22.55 14.43
C TRP A 659 0.82 -23.31 13.48
N LEU A 660 0.31 -24.23 12.65
CA LEU A 660 1.10 -24.89 11.61
C LEU A 660 1.54 -23.89 10.54
N LYS A 661 0.63 -23.02 10.12
CA LYS A 661 0.93 -21.94 9.18
C LYS A 661 1.99 -21.01 9.76
N SER A 662 1.83 -20.57 11.01
CA SER A 662 2.80 -19.68 11.67
C SER A 662 4.20 -20.28 11.68
N ILE A 663 4.33 -21.54 12.10
CA ILE A 663 5.63 -22.22 12.19
C ILE A 663 6.26 -22.38 10.81
N LEU A 664 5.48 -22.78 9.80
CA LEU A 664 6.00 -23.03 8.45
C LEU A 664 6.39 -21.74 7.73
N VAL A 665 5.58 -20.68 7.86
CA VAL A 665 5.93 -19.36 7.34
C VAL A 665 7.16 -18.82 8.07
N PHE A 666 7.20 -18.88 9.40
CA PHE A 666 8.37 -18.43 10.16
C PHE A 666 9.64 -19.20 9.76
N SER A 667 9.56 -20.52 9.60
CA SER A 667 10.68 -21.35 9.16
C SER A 667 11.16 -20.98 7.75
N GLU A 668 10.23 -20.73 6.82
CA GLU A 668 10.55 -20.20 5.48
C GLU A 668 11.33 -18.89 5.58
N GLN A 669 10.87 -17.94 6.39
CA GLN A 669 11.51 -16.63 6.54
C GLN A 669 12.90 -16.76 7.18
N VAL A 670 13.07 -17.61 8.18
CA VAL A 670 14.38 -17.89 8.79
C VAL A 670 15.36 -18.46 7.75
N ILE A 671 14.92 -19.45 6.96
CA ILE A 671 15.76 -20.02 5.89
C ILE A 671 16.14 -18.93 4.89
N ARG A 672 15.18 -18.10 4.45
CA ARG A 672 15.43 -17.02 3.50
C ARG A 672 16.44 -16.00 4.03
N VAL A 673 16.25 -15.52 5.26
CA VAL A 673 17.12 -14.52 5.91
C VAL A 673 18.53 -15.07 6.15
N VAL A 674 18.65 -16.31 6.63
CA VAL A 674 19.95 -16.96 6.86
C VAL A 674 20.70 -17.18 5.55
N LEU A 675 20.03 -17.67 4.51
CA LEU A 675 20.63 -17.84 3.19
C LEU A 675 21.05 -16.51 2.58
N ALA A 676 20.20 -15.48 2.68
CA ALA A 676 20.56 -14.12 2.25
C ALA A 676 21.79 -13.63 3.02
N TRP A 677 21.85 -13.76 4.34
CA TRP A 677 23.01 -13.35 5.13
C TRP A 677 24.32 -14.01 4.68
N ILE A 678 24.28 -15.33 4.44
CA ILE A 678 25.48 -16.13 4.10
C ILE A 678 25.92 -15.91 2.65
N LEU A 679 24.98 -15.96 1.70
CA LEU A 679 25.30 -16.04 0.27
C LEU A 679 25.51 -14.67 -0.37
N LEU A 680 24.92 -13.61 0.18
CA LEU A 680 24.87 -12.30 -0.48
C LEU A 680 26.24 -11.64 -0.64
N ALA A 681 27.16 -11.87 0.32
CA ALA A 681 28.54 -11.40 0.19
C ALA A 681 29.25 -11.95 -1.07
N ARG A 682 28.91 -13.19 -1.49
CA ARG A 682 29.57 -13.86 -2.62
C ARG A 682 28.77 -13.77 -3.92
N PHE A 683 27.45 -13.91 -3.85
CA PHE A 683 26.58 -14.04 -5.03
C PHE A 683 25.69 -12.82 -5.28
N GLN A 684 25.81 -11.75 -4.47
CA GLN A 684 25.07 -10.50 -4.62
C GLN A 684 23.56 -10.75 -4.80
N VAL A 685 22.89 -10.09 -5.74
CA VAL A 685 21.43 -10.22 -5.98
C VAL A 685 20.99 -11.66 -6.26
N THR A 686 21.84 -12.46 -6.92
CA THR A 686 21.54 -13.87 -7.20
C THR A 686 21.35 -14.68 -5.91
N ALA A 687 22.02 -14.29 -4.82
CA ALA A 687 21.80 -14.88 -3.50
C ALA A 687 20.36 -14.73 -3.01
N LEU A 688 19.75 -13.56 -3.23
CA LEU A 688 18.36 -13.31 -2.86
C LEU A 688 17.45 -14.26 -3.62
N ILE A 689 17.58 -14.31 -4.95
CA ILE A 689 16.80 -15.21 -5.80
C ILE A 689 16.91 -16.67 -5.30
N ILE A 690 18.13 -17.15 -5.03
CA ILE A 690 18.36 -18.50 -4.48
C ILE A 690 17.64 -18.67 -3.15
N ALA A 691 17.77 -17.70 -2.22
CA ALA A 691 17.13 -17.76 -0.91
C ALA A 691 15.59 -17.84 -1.01
N TYR A 692 14.98 -17.07 -1.92
CA TYR A 692 13.53 -17.11 -2.19
C TYR A 692 13.09 -18.48 -2.73
N PHE A 693 13.81 -19.04 -3.70
CA PHE A 693 13.49 -20.36 -4.27
C PHE A 693 13.63 -21.47 -3.24
N VAL A 694 14.73 -21.50 -2.49
CA VAL A 694 15.02 -22.55 -1.51
C VAL A 694 14.01 -22.48 -0.37
N GLY A 695 13.79 -21.30 0.22
CA GLY A 695 12.83 -21.12 1.32
C GLY A 695 11.43 -21.58 0.93
N LEU A 696 10.91 -21.07 -0.20
CA LEU A 696 9.58 -21.41 -0.68
C LEU A 696 9.43 -22.89 -1.03
N THR A 697 10.41 -23.49 -1.71
CA THR A 697 10.38 -24.91 -2.09
C THR A 697 10.38 -25.80 -0.85
N MET A 698 11.25 -25.51 0.11
CA MET A 698 11.30 -26.24 1.38
C MET A 698 9.96 -26.15 2.11
N LYS A 699 9.36 -24.96 2.21
CA LYS A 699 8.02 -24.80 2.81
C LYS A 699 6.97 -25.58 2.03
N GLY A 700 6.91 -25.46 0.71
CA GLY A 700 5.90 -26.13 -0.12
C GLY A 700 5.93 -27.66 0.05
N VAL A 701 7.13 -28.25 0.01
CA VAL A 701 7.33 -29.68 0.23
C VAL A 701 6.96 -30.08 1.66
N ALA A 702 7.45 -29.35 2.66
CA ALA A 702 7.14 -29.62 4.07
C ALA A 702 5.64 -29.51 4.35
N ALA A 703 4.98 -28.46 3.85
CA ALA A 703 3.56 -28.22 4.00
C ALA A 703 2.73 -29.37 3.42
N TYR A 704 3.08 -29.91 2.26
CA TYR A 704 2.37 -31.06 1.68
C TYR A 704 2.38 -32.28 2.62
N PHE A 705 3.56 -32.70 3.09
CA PHE A 705 3.70 -33.87 3.96
C PHE A 705 3.11 -33.66 5.36
N ILE A 706 3.33 -32.48 5.94
CA ILE A 706 2.79 -32.12 7.25
C ILE A 706 1.27 -32.05 7.20
N ASN A 707 0.70 -31.42 6.17
CA ASN A 707 -0.75 -31.35 6.00
C ASN A 707 -1.37 -32.72 5.75
N HIS A 708 -0.69 -33.59 4.99
CA HIS A 708 -1.14 -34.97 4.77
C HIS A 708 -1.29 -35.74 6.08
N ARG A 709 -0.34 -35.55 7.02
CA ARG A 709 -0.33 -36.25 8.31
C ARG A 709 -1.21 -35.59 9.36
N LEU A 710 -1.18 -34.26 9.47
CA LEU A 710 -1.80 -33.53 10.56
C LEU A 710 -3.18 -32.99 10.21
N CYS A 711 -3.46 -32.57 8.97
CA CYS A 711 -4.77 -32.01 8.60
C CYS A 711 -5.70 -33.11 8.07
N PHE A 712 -5.44 -33.57 6.84
CA PHE A 712 -6.11 -34.69 6.20
C PHE A 712 -5.25 -35.18 5.04
N PRO A 713 -5.37 -36.46 4.62
CA PRO A 713 -4.52 -37.03 3.57
C PRO A 713 -4.61 -36.24 2.27
N GLN A 714 -3.54 -35.54 1.87
CA GLN A 714 -3.51 -34.78 0.61
C GLN A 714 -3.43 -35.71 -0.61
N ARG A 715 -4.03 -35.30 -1.73
CA ARG A 715 -3.86 -35.93 -3.05
C ARG A 715 -3.40 -34.89 -4.06
N PHE A 716 -2.33 -35.22 -4.79
CA PHE A 716 -1.81 -34.38 -5.85
C PHE A 716 -1.88 -35.12 -7.20
N TYR A 717 -2.67 -34.59 -8.13
CA TYR A 717 -2.84 -35.15 -9.46
C TYR A 717 -1.81 -34.54 -10.41
N VAL A 718 -0.63 -35.16 -10.50
CA VAL A 718 0.56 -34.64 -11.21
C VAL A 718 0.26 -34.21 -12.64
N TRP A 719 -0.56 -34.97 -13.38
CA TRP A 719 -0.87 -34.59 -14.77
C TRP A 719 -1.65 -33.28 -14.84
N GLN A 720 -2.83 -33.23 -14.23
CA GLN A 720 -3.70 -32.05 -14.29
C GLN A 720 -3.14 -30.83 -13.54
N SER A 721 -2.33 -31.04 -12.49
CA SER A 721 -1.86 -29.99 -11.56
C SER A 721 -0.39 -29.58 -11.75
N LEU A 722 0.34 -30.20 -12.69
CA LEU A 722 1.75 -29.85 -12.95
C LEU A 722 2.13 -30.00 -14.42
N LEU A 723 2.00 -31.21 -14.99
CA LEU A 723 2.48 -31.49 -16.35
C LEU A 723 1.65 -30.78 -17.43
N ALA A 724 0.33 -30.92 -17.41
CA ALA A 724 -0.54 -30.26 -18.40
C ALA A 724 -0.45 -28.71 -18.32
N PRO A 725 -0.44 -28.07 -17.13
CA PRO A 725 -0.19 -26.63 -17.03
C PRO A 725 1.17 -26.21 -17.60
N ILE A 726 2.25 -26.95 -17.31
CA ILE A 726 3.61 -26.65 -17.82
C ILE A 726 3.66 -26.78 -19.33
N LEU A 727 3.12 -27.87 -19.90
CA LEU A 727 3.09 -28.07 -21.35
C LEU A 727 2.27 -26.99 -22.06
N ALA A 728 1.10 -26.64 -21.52
CA ALA A 728 0.28 -25.54 -22.02
C ALA A 728 1.03 -24.20 -21.92
N GLY A 729 1.69 -23.95 -20.79
CA GLY A 729 2.49 -22.74 -20.56
C GLY A 729 3.67 -22.64 -21.51
N ALA A 730 4.41 -23.73 -21.74
CA ALA A 730 5.55 -23.75 -22.66
C ALA A 730 5.11 -23.52 -24.12
N ALA A 731 4.04 -24.17 -24.56
CA ALA A 731 3.48 -23.95 -25.89
C ALA A 731 2.97 -22.50 -26.05
N HIS A 732 2.26 -22.00 -25.04
CA HIS A 732 1.76 -20.64 -25.01
C HIS A 732 2.88 -19.59 -25.03
N PHE A 733 3.92 -19.78 -24.22
CA PHE A 733 5.14 -18.96 -24.22
C PHE A 733 5.81 -18.96 -25.59
N GLY A 734 5.91 -20.11 -26.25
CA GLY A 734 6.49 -20.21 -27.60
C GLY A 734 5.70 -19.37 -28.62
N ILE A 735 4.37 -19.49 -28.61
CA ILE A 735 3.50 -18.70 -29.51
C ILE A 735 3.62 -17.21 -29.19
N LEU A 736 3.52 -16.81 -27.92
CA LEU A 736 3.67 -15.41 -27.52
C LEU A 736 5.04 -14.85 -27.85
N SER A 737 6.10 -15.63 -27.69
CA SER A 737 7.47 -15.20 -28.03
C SER A 737 7.61 -14.92 -29.53
N LEU A 738 6.99 -15.75 -30.39
CA LEU A 738 6.93 -15.53 -31.83
C LEU A 738 6.15 -14.25 -32.16
N VAL A 739 4.94 -14.11 -31.65
CA VAL A 739 4.07 -12.93 -31.87
C VAL A 739 4.78 -11.65 -31.40
N ASN A 740 5.37 -11.68 -30.21
CA ASN A 740 6.09 -10.54 -29.65
C ASN A 740 7.34 -10.20 -30.46
N GLY A 741 8.04 -11.20 -31.03
CA GLY A 741 9.18 -10.97 -31.91
C GLY A 741 8.82 -10.25 -33.21
N LEU A 742 7.56 -10.37 -33.66
CA LEU A 742 7.05 -9.70 -34.86
C LEU A 742 6.50 -8.30 -34.56
N LEU A 743 5.89 -8.10 -33.39
CA LEU A 743 5.17 -6.86 -33.04
C LEU A 743 6.02 -5.84 -32.28
N TRP A 744 6.95 -6.28 -31.44
CA TRP A 744 7.69 -5.38 -30.54
C TRP A 744 8.83 -4.69 -31.28
N LYS A 745 8.88 -3.35 -31.17
CA LYS A 745 9.90 -2.51 -31.83
C LYS A 745 10.83 -1.80 -30.85
N GLY A 746 10.74 -2.09 -29.55
CA GLY A 746 11.50 -1.38 -28.52
C GLY A 746 10.84 -0.09 -28.03
N GLU A 747 9.64 0.23 -28.51
CA GLU A 747 8.93 1.46 -28.16
C GLU A 747 7.80 1.20 -27.14
N GLN A 748 7.42 2.25 -26.40
CA GLN A 748 6.37 2.19 -25.37
C GLN A 748 5.03 1.67 -25.92
N LEU A 749 4.60 2.15 -27.09
CA LEU A 749 3.32 1.73 -27.69
C LEU A 749 3.32 0.23 -28.02
N THR A 750 4.40 -0.24 -28.65
CA THR A 750 4.52 -1.67 -28.98
C THR A 750 4.64 -2.54 -27.72
N SER A 751 5.22 -2.00 -26.65
CA SER A 751 5.32 -2.66 -25.33
C SER A 751 3.95 -2.81 -24.68
N VAL A 752 3.12 -1.75 -24.67
CA VAL A 752 1.74 -1.81 -24.18
C VAL A 752 0.89 -2.78 -25.01
N LEU A 753 1.08 -2.78 -26.34
CA LEU A 753 0.36 -3.68 -27.24
C LEU A 753 0.66 -5.16 -26.99
N ILE A 754 1.94 -5.55 -26.87
CA ILE A 754 2.30 -6.96 -26.58
C ILE A 754 1.82 -7.39 -25.20
N PHE A 755 1.73 -6.45 -24.24
CA PHE A 755 1.19 -6.71 -22.92
C PHE A 755 -0.32 -6.90 -22.93
N PHE A 756 -1.04 -6.05 -23.67
CA PHE A 756 -2.47 -6.23 -23.92
C PHE A 756 -2.75 -7.60 -24.57
N ILE A 757 -2.03 -7.93 -25.65
CA ILE A 757 -2.16 -9.21 -26.35
C ILE A 757 -1.83 -10.37 -25.41
N GLY A 758 -0.75 -10.23 -24.65
CA GLY A 758 -0.28 -11.23 -23.70
C GLY A 758 -1.29 -11.56 -22.60
N ILE A 759 -2.15 -10.64 -22.17
CA ILE A 759 -3.08 -10.88 -21.06
C ILE A 759 -4.47 -11.28 -21.56
N LEU A 760 -5.08 -10.50 -22.46
CA LEU A 760 -6.50 -10.61 -22.73
C LEU A 760 -6.84 -11.60 -23.86
N PRO A 761 -6.38 -11.41 -25.11
CA PRO A 761 -6.70 -12.34 -26.20
C PRO A 761 -5.88 -13.65 -26.14
N SER A 762 -4.78 -13.71 -25.40
CA SER A 762 -3.99 -14.94 -25.25
C SER A 762 -4.60 -15.95 -24.26
N PHE A 763 -5.37 -15.49 -23.27
CA PHE A 763 -5.94 -16.37 -22.25
C PHE A 763 -6.83 -17.50 -22.83
N PRO A 764 -7.75 -17.23 -23.79
CA PRO A 764 -8.47 -18.27 -24.51
C PRO A 764 -7.56 -19.31 -25.19
N LEU A 765 -6.44 -18.86 -25.77
CA LEU A 765 -5.47 -19.74 -26.42
C LEU A 765 -4.79 -20.64 -25.38
N TYR A 766 -4.35 -20.09 -24.25
CA TYR A 766 -3.81 -20.89 -23.15
C TYR A 766 -4.84 -21.91 -22.63
N ALA A 767 -6.09 -21.48 -22.42
CA ALA A 767 -7.18 -22.33 -21.95
C ALA A 767 -7.47 -23.49 -22.92
N PHE A 768 -7.40 -23.22 -24.23
CA PHE A 768 -7.46 -24.25 -25.27
C PHE A 768 -6.30 -25.24 -25.18
N LEU A 769 -5.05 -24.76 -25.08
CA LEU A 769 -3.86 -25.60 -24.99
C LEU A 769 -3.88 -26.50 -23.74
N TYR A 770 -4.34 -25.98 -22.61
CA TYR A 770 -4.52 -26.77 -21.40
C TYR A 770 -5.55 -27.89 -21.58
N GLY A 771 -6.64 -27.61 -22.29
CA GLY A 771 -7.60 -28.62 -22.75
C GLY A 771 -6.96 -29.68 -23.66
N LEU A 772 -6.18 -29.22 -24.64
CA LEU A 772 -5.51 -30.06 -25.63
C LEU A 772 -4.48 -31.03 -25.00
N PHE A 773 -3.76 -30.60 -23.97
CA PHE A 773 -2.79 -31.43 -23.25
C PHE A 773 -3.40 -32.32 -22.15
N GLY A 774 -4.73 -32.48 -22.14
CA GLY A 774 -5.40 -33.40 -21.21
C GLY A 774 -5.50 -32.88 -19.77
N GLY A 775 -5.60 -31.55 -19.60
CA GLY A 775 -5.81 -30.93 -18.28
C GLY A 775 -7.19 -31.16 -17.67
N TRP A 776 -8.12 -31.80 -18.41
CA TRP A 776 -9.49 -32.03 -17.98
C TRP A 776 -9.93 -33.48 -18.11
N ASP A 777 -10.84 -33.85 -17.23
CA ASP A 777 -11.74 -34.97 -17.38
C ASP A 777 -13.18 -34.44 -17.52
N ALA A 778 -14.09 -35.28 -18.01
CA ALA A 778 -15.47 -34.89 -18.30
C ALA A 778 -16.19 -34.34 -17.06
N ALA A 779 -15.88 -34.86 -15.88
CA ALA A 779 -16.55 -34.49 -14.65
C ALA A 779 -16.05 -33.13 -14.12
N THR A 780 -14.74 -32.88 -14.16
CA THR A 780 -14.18 -31.57 -13.78
C THR A 780 -14.49 -30.49 -14.83
N LEU A 781 -14.63 -30.86 -16.11
CA LEU A 781 -15.09 -29.93 -17.15
C LEU A 781 -16.56 -29.55 -16.99
N ALA A 782 -17.41 -30.48 -16.56
CA ALA A 782 -18.80 -30.19 -16.21
C ALA A 782 -18.88 -29.23 -15.01
N GLU A 783 -18.09 -29.45 -13.96
CA GLU A 783 -18.04 -28.54 -12.81
C GLU A 783 -17.56 -27.13 -13.18
N LEU A 784 -16.63 -27.00 -14.15
CA LEU A 784 -16.26 -25.69 -14.71
C LEU A 784 -17.46 -25.02 -15.39
N LYS A 785 -18.25 -25.78 -16.16
CA LYS A 785 -19.47 -25.27 -16.82
C LYS A 785 -20.46 -24.72 -15.81
N ASP A 786 -20.70 -25.47 -14.74
CA ASP A 786 -21.62 -25.09 -13.65
C ASP A 786 -21.10 -23.82 -12.96
N SER A 787 -19.80 -23.76 -12.68
CA SER A 787 -19.15 -22.58 -12.09
C SER A 787 -19.27 -21.33 -12.97
N VAL A 788 -19.16 -21.48 -14.30
CA VAL A 788 -19.37 -20.38 -15.25
C VAL A 788 -20.81 -19.87 -15.20
N ALA A 789 -21.80 -20.72 -14.95
CA ALA A 789 -23.19 -20.29 -14.79
C ALA A 789 -23.37 -19.33 -13.60
N LEU A 790 -22.55 -19.47 -12.56
CA LEU A 790 -22.60 -18.66 -11.34
C LEU A 790 -21.97 -17.27 -11.46
N THR A 791 -21.23 -17.00 -12.52
CA THR A 791 -20.47 -15.74 -12.69
C THR A 791 -21.32 -14.50 -13.00
N GLY A 792 -22.64 -14.65 -13.13
CA GLY A 792 -23.57 -13.54 -13.32
C GLY A 792 -23.21 -12.65 -14.52
N GLY A 793 -22.90 -11.37 -14.25
CA GLY A 793 -22.55 -10.38 -15.29
C GLY A 793 -21.25 -10.69 -16.04
N ALA A 794 -20.33 -11.46 -15.45
CA ALA A 794 -19.07 -11.85 -16.09
C ALA A 794 -19.22 -13.12 -16.98
N ARG A 795 -20.42 -13.69 -17.09
CA ARG A 795 -20.66 -14.97 -17.78
C ARG A 795 -20.19 -15.01 -19.21
N TRP A 796 -20.33 -13.91 -19.95
CA TRP A 796 -19.88 -13.85 -21.34
C TRP A 796 -18.36 -14.02 -21.44
N LEU A 797 -17.61 -13.25 -20.64
CA LEU A 797 -16.15 -13.34 -20.57
C LEU A 797 -15.69 -14.71 -20.05
N ALA A 798 -16.34 -15.23 -19.00
CA ALA A 798 -16.03 -16.54 -18.45
C ALA A 798 -16.27 -17.67 -19.46
N ARG A 799 -17.38 -17.60 -20.20
CA ARG A 799 -17.75 -18.64 -21.17
C ARG A 799 -16.82 -18.66 -22.37
N TRP A 800 -16.66 -17.53 -23.05
CA TRP A 800 -15.88 -17.45 -24.28
C TRP A 800 -14.38 -17.29 -24.02
N GLY A 801 -14.02 -16.71 -22.88
CA GLY A 801 -12.63 -16.54 -22.46
C GLY A 801 -12.01 -17.81 -21.87
N PHE A 802 -12.80 -18.63 -21.18
CA PHE A 802 -12.30 -19.81 -20.47
C PHE A 802 -12.93 -21.12 -20.93
N TYR A 803 -14.25 -21.28 -20.76
CA TYR A 803 -14.89 -22.59 -20.91
C TYR A 803 -14.91 -23.12 -22.35
N GLU A 804 -15.39 -22.36 -23.33
CA GLU A 804 -15.53 -22.83 -24.72
C GLU A 804 -14.16 -23.18 -25.35
N PRO A 805 -13.09 -22.35 -25.20
CA PRO A 805 -11.76 -22.71 -25.67
C PRO A 805 -11.23 -23.99 -25.01
N THR A 806 -11.37 -24.11 -23.69
CA THR A 806 -10.99 -25.32 -22.96
C THR A 806 -11.77 -26.55 -23.42
N ALA A 807 -13.09 -26.43 -23.61
CA ALA A 807 -13.94 -27.53 -24.06
C ALA A 807 -13.57 -27.98 -25.48
N LEU A 808 -13.26 -27.04 -26.37
CA LEU A 808 -12.75 -27.35 -27.70
C LEU A 808 -11.41 -28.10 -27.63
N GLY A 809 -10.46 -27.62 -26.83
CA GLY A 809 -9.18 -28.28 -26.62
C GLY A 809 -9.35 -29.71 -26.07
N ALA A 810 -10.21 -29.88 -25.08
CA ALA A 810 -10.51 -31.19 -24.51
C ALA A 810 -11.19 -32.14 -25.52
N ARG A 811 -12.08 -31.63 -26.40
CA ARG A 811 -12.71 -32.44 -27.46
C ARG A 811 -11.70 -32.92 -28.50
N LEU A 812 -10.71 -32.10 -28.85
CA LEU A 812 -9.67 -32.44 -29.82
C LEU A 812 -8.52 -33.26 -29.20
N SER A 813 -8.40 -33.28 -27.87
CA SER A 813 -7.31 -33.93 -27.17
C SER A 813 -7.41 -35.46 -27.21
N PRO A 814 -6.35 -36.17 -27.65
CA PRO A 814 -6.27 -37.63 -27.49
C PRO A 814 -6.02 -38.06 -26.03
N LEU A 815 -5.70 -37.10 -25.14
CA LEU A 815 -5.43 -37.31 -23.72
C LEU A 815 -6.65 -37.03 -22.83
N ASN A 816 -7.77 -36.58 -23.42
CA ASN A 816 -9.00 -36.32 -22.68
C ASN A 816 -9.44 -37.57 -21.90
N ASN A 817 -9.86 -37.37 -20.64
CA ASN A 817 -10.25 -38.43 -19.70
C ASN A 817 -9.16 -39.48 -19.35
N ARG A 818 -7.92 -39.37 -19.83
CA ARG A 818 -6.86 -40.35 -19.47
C ARG A 818 -6.33 -40.19 -18.06
N PHE A 819 -6.45 -38.99 -17.48
CA PHE A 819 -5.90 -38.67 -16.16
C PHE A 819 -6.98 -38.10 -15.22
N PRO A 820 -8.03 -38.85 -14.86
CA PRO A 820 -9.17 -38.32 -14.12
C PRO A 820 -8.85 -38.05 -12.64
N ILE A 821 -9.54 -37.06 -12.06
CA ILE A 821 -9.54 -36.84 -10.60
C ILE A 821 -10.43 -37.90 -9.93
N SER A 822 -9.81 -39.03 -9.60
CA SER A 822 -10.49 -40.26 -9.17
C SER A 822 -11.36 -40.13 -7.90
N ILE A 823 -11.11 -39.16 -7.02
CA ILE A 823 -11.88 -38.99 -5.78
C ILE A 823 -13.19 -38.23 -5.96
N ARG A 824 -13.45 -37.63 -7.12
CA ARG A 824 -14.56 -36.70 -7.30
C ARG A 824 -15.91 -37.32 -6.96
N ALA A 825 -16.20 -38.54 -7.42
CA ALA A 825 -17.49 -39.17 -7.18
C ALA A 825 -17.78 -39.35 -5.68
N ALA A 826 -16.78 -39.81 -4.91
CA ALA A 826 -16.90 -39.96 -3.46
C ALA A 826 -16.99 -38.60 -2.75
N ALA A 827 -16.24 -37.59 -3.20
CA ALA A 827 -16.33 -36.23 -2.68
C ALA A 827 -17.72 -35.61 -2.92
N MET A 828 -18.32 -35.82 -4.09
CA MET A 828 -19.67 -35.33 -4.40
C MET A 828 -20.74 -36.06 -3.59
N ALA A 829 -20.53 -37.30 -3.18
CA ALA A 829 -21.42 -37.98 -2.23
C ALA A 829 -21.36 -37.31 -0.85
N GLU A 830 -20.16 -37.09 -0.30
CA GLU A 830 -19.98 -36.35 0.96
C GLU A 830 -20.56 -34.91 0.88
N ALA A 831 -20.46 -34.26 -0.28
CA ALA A 831 -21.03 -32.93 -0.49
C ALA A 831 -22.57 -32.93 -0.49
N ARG A 832 -23.21 -33.95 -1.07
CA ARG A 832 -24.67 -34.10 -1.02
C ARG A 832 -25.16 -34.35 0.40
N GLU A 833 -24.52 -35.27 1.11
CA GLU A 833 -24.81 -35.52 2.52
C GLU A 833 -24.68 -34.23 3.34
N LEU A 834 -23.59 -33.48 3.16
CA LEU A 834 -23.39 -32.22 3.87
C LEU A 834 -24.44 -31.16 3.50
N THR A 835 -24.90 -31.14 2.25
CA THR A 835 -25.97 -30.24 1.81
C THR A 835 -27.30 -30.58 2.50
N GLU A 836 -27.58 -31.87 2.71
CA GLU A 836 -28.77 -32.35 3.42
C GLU A 836 -28.69 -32.12 4.94
N GLU A 837 -27.50 -32.21 5.53
CA GLU A 837 -27.25 -31.95 6.96
C GLU A 837 -27.40 -30.47 7.33
N LYS A 838 -27.24 -29.54 6.37
CA LYS A 838 -27.29 -28.09 6.63
C LYS A 838 -28.66 -27.65 7.16
N VAL A 839 -28.63 -26.91 8.26
CA VAL A 839 -29.80 -26.22 8.81
C VAL A 839 -30.26 -25.13 7.86
N LYS A 840 -31.56 -25.13 7.54
CA LYS A 840 -32.20 -24.07 6.75
C LYS A 840 -32.31 -22.78 7.57
N LEU A 841 -31.95 -21.66 6.94
CA LEU A 841 -31.99 -20.31 7.51
C LEU A 841 -33.36 -19.65 7.42
#